data_AF-A0A2M7X907-F1
#
_entry.id   AF-A0A2M7X907-F1
#
_cell.length_a   1.000
_cell.length_b   1.000
_cell.length_c   1.000
_cell.angle_alpha   90.00
_cell.angle_beta   90.00
_cell.angle_gamma   90.00
#
_symmetry.space_group_name_H-M   'P 1'
#
loop_
_entity.id
_entity.type
_entity.pdbx_description
1 polymer ?
#
loop_
_entity_poly.entity_id
_entity_poly.type
_entity_poly.pdbx_seq_one_letter_code
_entity_poly.pdbx_strand_id
1 'polypeptide(L)'
;MGERNMQFKDLTTFKIGGPIKHFFEVKSDKEIIKAGEFAKKNNLKIFILGGGSDILVNDKGFDGVVVKYTGKKLKVKSYKLKVIITAEAGMAWDELVKFSVEHNLQGLECMSGIPGTVGASPIQNIGAYGEEVKDTLLSLRAFEFKSGKFLNFSNKDCEFGYRDSFFKKPENWQRYLITSVSFKLTKYEDTDLSLQNIRDEILRVRGEKLENPKEVGNAGSFFKNPIVEGHKISAGLLIDKAGWKGKSYKGAAVSAKNALILINKSGEASSSDVYELSKLIINDVKKKFGITLEPEVQFVGFERKVAILGYGLEGQDAERYFKNKKAKIKILDQKFDKDYLKNLGEYDLVVRSPGVYPYKPELKNINVTTPIQIFFDNCPARIIGVTGTKGKGTTSTLIYEILKNAGKDIYLAGNIGKPYLELLPIISPTSYIVLELSSFQLIDLTKSPHIAVVLNITLDHMDWHKSREEYVSSKKNIVRYQTVSDLAIINSEYEVPKSFSDLTRAKVILFSKSKLEKKYKENLLLRGEHNLENIAAAVSVSKVLGIKEDIILKSVREFKGLEHRLELVKEVGGVTFYNDSFATGPQPTIAAIRSFAEPITLILGGSDKGLSYDELGKEIAANKQVNKVIIIGQVGPLIIRSLNGAGFRGSIINLRLKPMVKIVENAFRNTPRGGVVLLSPAAASFDMFKNYKDRGSQFKEAVQNLK
;
A
#
# COMPACT_ATOMS: atom_id res chain seq x y z
N MET A 1 -44.06 7.40 7.20
CA MET A 1 -42.73 6.79 7.35
C MET A 1 -42.20 7.28 8.69
N GLY A 2 -42.34 6.46 9.73
CA GLY A 2 -41.93 6.82 11.09
C GLY A 2 -40.57 6.24 11.39
N GLU A 3 -39.68 7.05 11.96
CA GLU A 3 -38.40 6.61 12.51
C GLU A 3 -38.68 5.60 13.63
N ARG A 4 -38.30 4.34 13.44
CA ARG A 4 -38.41 3.31 14.48
C ARG A 4 -37.04 3.14 15.13
N ASN A 5 -36.98 3.21 16.46
CA ASN A 5 -35.81 2.81 17.23
C ASN A 5 -35.61 1.31 17.07
N MET A 6 -34.81 0.91 16.08
CA MET A 6 -34.49 -0.49 15.79
C MET A 6 -33.06 -0.80 16.17
N GLN A 7 -32.78 -2.05 16.52
CA GLN A 7 -31.42 -2.53 16.80
C GLN A 7 -31.04 -3.61 15.79
N PHE A 8 -29.76 -3.67 15.42
CA PHE A 8 -29.27 -4.73 14.54
C PHE A 8 -29.36 -6.12 15.16
N LYS A 9 -29.25 -6.24 16.50
CA LYS A 9 -29.46 -7.53 17.18
C LYS A 9 -30.83 -8.16 16.87
N ASP A 10 -31.85 -7.35 16.62
CA ASP A 10 -33.21 -7.83 16.32
C ASP A 10 -33.38 -8.21 14.83
N LEU A 11 -32.41 -7.85 13.99
CA LEU A 11 -32.46 -8.02 12.53
C LEU A 11 -31.36 -8.91 11.96
N THR A 12 -30.42 -9.35 12.79
CA THR A 12 -29.31 -10.22 12.39
C THR A 12 -29.49 -11.61 12.97
N THR A 13 -29.03 -12.62 12.24
CA THR A 13 -29.04 -13.99 12.75
C THR A 13 -28.01 -14.19 13.86
N PHE A 14 -26.97 -13.35 13.92
CA PHE A 14 -26.02 -13.37 15.03
C PHE A 14 -26.67 -12.94 16.36
N LYS A 15 -27.78 -12.20 16.30
CA LYS A 15 -28.41 -11.57 17.48
C LYS A 15 -27.45 -10.62 18.20
N ILE A 16 -26.61 -9.92 17.43
CA ILE A 16 -25.60 -8.96 17.92
C ILE A 16 -25.71 -7.68 17.09
N GLY A 17 -25.49 -6.53 17.72
CA GLY A 17 -25.37 -5.25 17.03
C GLY A 17 -26.26 -4.15 17.62
N GLY A 18 -25.74 -2.93 17.53
CA GLY A 18 -26.29 -1.74 18.17
C GLY A 18 -27.49 -1.07 17.49
N PRO A 19 -27.82 0.17 17.89
CA PRO A 19 -28.95 0.90 17.37
C PRO A 19 -28.80 1.29 15.89
N ILE A 20 -29.94 1.41 15.21
CA ILE A 20 -30.07 1.92 13.86
C ILE A 20 -30.71 3.30 13.95
N LYS A 21 -29.97 4.31 13.52
CA LYS A 21 -30.42 5.70 13.59
C LYS A 21 -31.56 5.99 12.60
N HIS A 22 -31.38 5.58 11.34
CA HIS A 22 -32.40 5.75 10.31
C HIS A 22 -32.66 4.41 9.61
N PHE A 23 -33.85 3.83 9.83
CA PHE A 23 -34.24 2.55 9.23
C PHE A 23 -35.38 2.75 8.22
N PHE A 24 -35.18 2.25 7.00
CA PHE A 24 -36.17 2.26 5.92
C PHE A 24 -36.50 0.84 5.50
N GLU A 25 -37.72 0.42 5.82
CA GLU A 25 -38.33 -0.74 5.19
C GLU A 25 -38.99 -0.32 3.89
N VAL A 26 -38.62 -0.95 2.78
CA VAL A 26 -39.05 -0.57 1.43
C VAL A 26 -39.57 -1.78 0.66
N LYS A 27 -40.67 -1.62 -0.08
CA LYS A 27 -41.28 -2.70 -0.89
C LYS A 27 -41.61 -2.26 -2.32
N SER A 28 -41.39 -0.99 -2.65
CA SER A 28 -41.67 -0.43 -3.98
C SER A 28 -40.57 0.51 -4.47
N ASP A 29 -40.48 0.68 -5.78
CA ASP A 29 -39.50 1.58 -6.41
C ASP A 29 -39.58 3.02 -5.86
N LYS A 30 -40.79 3.52 -5.61
CA LYS A 30 -41.03 4.85 -5.05
C LYS A 30 -40.46 4.99 -3.64
N GLU A 31 -40.55 3.96 -2.82
CA GLU A 31 -39.99 3.98 -1.45
C GLU A 31 -38.46 3.85 -1.46
N ILE A 32 -37.91 3.05 -2.37
CA ILE A 32 -36.45 2.93 -2.58
C ILE A 32 -35.86 4.29 -2.96
N ILE A 33 -36.47 4.97 -3.94
CA ILE A 33 -36.03 6.30 -4.38
C ILE A 33 -36.05 7.29 -3.21
N LYS A 34 -37.14 7.33 -2.44
CA LYS A 34 -37.26 8.20 -1.25
C LYS A 34 -36.18 7.95 -0.20
N ALA A 35 -35.85 6.68 0.08
CA ALA A 35 -34.78 6.34 1.01
C ALA A 35 -33.41 6.85 0.50
N GLY A 36 -33.14 6.69 -0.80
CA GLY A 36 -31.93 7.22 -1.44
C GLY A 36 -31.84 8.75 -1.41
N GLU A 37 -32.93 9.44 -1.71
CA GLU A 37 -33.03 10.90 -1.63
C GLU A 37 -32.81 11.42 -0.21
N PHE A 38 -33.40 10.76 0.79
CA PHE A 38 -33.19 11.09 2.20
C PHE A 38 -31.72 10.96 2.61
N ALA A 39 -31.07 9.85 2.24
CA ALA A 39 -29.65 9.66 2.52
C ALA A 39 -28.79 10.73 1.85
N LYS A 40 -29.05 11.02 0.56
CA LYS A 40 -28.32 12.03 -0.21
C LYS A 40 -28.50 13.44 0.37
N LYS A 41 -29.73 13.83 0.71
CA LYS A 41 -30.06 15.15 1.29
C LYS A 41 -29.32 15.40 2.60
N ASN A 42 -29.19 14.36 3.43
CA ASN A 42 -28.56 14.46 4.76
C ASN A 42 -27.09 14.04 4.76
N ASN A 43 -26.49 13.78 3.59
CA ASN A 43 -25.11 13.30 3.45
C ASN A 43 -24.80 12.05 4.32
N LEU A 44 -25.76 11.12 4.38
CA LEU A 44 -25.68 9.91 5.18
C LEU A 44 -25.22 8.71 4.34
N LYS A 45 -24.47 7.80 4.97
CA LYS A 45 -24.11 6.50 4.37
C LYS A 45 -25.33 5.61 4.27
N ILE A 46 -25.40 4.78 3.23
CA ILE A 46 -26.43 3.75 3.09
C ILE A 46 -25.84 2.39 3.46
N PHE A 47 -26.63 1.59 4.16
CA PHE A 47 -26.39 0.16 4.38
C PHE A 47 -27.64 -0.63 3.98
N ILE A 48 -27.50 -1.44 2.94
CA ILE A 48 -28.48 -2.39 2.44
C ILE A 48 -28.43 -3.65 3.31
N LEU A 49 -29.52 -3.88 4.04
CA LEU A 49 -29.69 -5.03 4.90
C LEU A 49 -30.55 -6.09 4.20
N GLY A 50 -29.98 -7.26 3.93
CA GLY A 50 -30.72 -8.45 3.50
C GLY A 50 -31.35 -9.18 4.69
N GLY A 51 -31.14 -10.50 4.76
CA GLY A 51 -31.60 -11.34 5.88
C GLY A 51 -30.78 -11.20 7.17
N GLY A 52 -29.65 -10.47 7.14
CA GLY A 52 -28.76 -10.31 8.29
C GLY A 52 -27.97 -11.56 8.68
N SER A 53 -27.81 -12.51 7.74
CA SER A 53 -27.24 -13.84 7.99
C SER A 53 -25.73 -13.97 7.86
N ASP A 54 -25.04 -12.98 7.29
CA ASP A 54 -23.60 -13.00 7.02
C ASP A 54 -22.90 -11.69 7.46
N ILE A 55 -23.41 -11.09 8.55
CA ILE A 55 -22.86 -9.83 9.06
C ILE A 55 -22.60 -9.92 10.56
N LEU A 56 -21.52 -9.28 11.00
CA LEU A 56 -21.30 -8.92 12.40
C LEU A 56 -21.38 -7.40 12.50
N VAL A 57 -22.35 -6.90 13.26
CA VAL A 57 -22.57 -5.47 13.42
C VAL A 57 -22.06 -5.01 14.77
N ASN A 58 -21.36 -3.88 14.79
CA ASN A 58 -20.81 -3.32 16.02
C ASN A 58 -21.93 -2.93 17.00
N ASP A 59 -21.71 -3.10 18.30
CA ASP A 59 -22.68 -2.76 19.35
C ASP A 59 -22.95 -1.24 19.44
N LYS A 60 -22.09 -0.42 18.85
CA LYS A 60 -22.33 1.03 18.68
C LYS A 60 -23.35 1.33 17.58
N GLY A 61 -23.68 0.35 16.74
CA GLY A 61 -24.62 0.50 15.63
C GLY A 61 -23.98 1.02 14.34
N PHE A 62 -24.82 1.59 13.48
CA PHE A 62 -24.42 2.18 12.20
C PHE A 62 -24.95 3.61 12.11
N ASP A 63 -24.03 4.58 11.98
CA ASP A 63 -24.39 5.98 11.78
C ASP A 63 -24.66 6.25 10.29
N GLY A 64 -25.90 6.00 9.89
CA GLY A 64 -26.38 6.18 8.53
C GLY A 64 -27.80 5.66 8.34
N VAL A 65 -28.17 5.44 7.08
CA VAL A 65 -29.45 4.94 6.62
C VAL A 65 -29.35 3.45 6.35
N VAL A 66 -30.11 2.63 7.08
CA VAL A 66 -30.26 1.21 6.81
C VAL A 66 -31.51 1.01 5.96
N VAL A 67 -31.36 0.35 4.81
CA VAL A 67 -32.46 0.05 3.88
C VAL A 67 -32.67 -1.46 3.81
N LYS A 68 -33.88 -1.93 4.11
CA LYS A 68 -34.27 -3.34 4.00
C LYS A 68 -35.41 -3.48 3.01
N TYR A 69 -35.18 -4.25 1.94
CA TYR A 69 -36.20 -4.53 0.94
C TYR A 69 -37.06 -5.74 1.34
N THR A 70 -38.38 -5.58 1.34
CA THR A 70 -39.34 -6.57 1.86
C THR A 70 -40.35 -7.07 0.82
N GLY A 71 -40.19 -6.72 -0.45
CA GLY A 71 -40.99 -7.28 -1.54
C GLY A 71 -40.81 -8.81 -1.65
N LYS A 72 -41.91 -9.55 -1.83
CA LYS A 72 -41.94 -11.03 -1.88
C LYS A 72 -42.75 -11.59 -3.05
N LYS A 73 -43.09 -10.79 -4.06
CA LYS A 73 -43.85 -11.29 -5.22
C LYS A 73 -43.04 -12.33 -5.99
N LEU A 74 -43.74 -13.31 -6.54
CA LEU A 74 -43.20 -14.38 -7.37
C LEU A 74 -43.92 -14.39 -8.71
N LYS A 75 -43.18 -14.58 -9.80
CA LYS A 75 -43.73 -14.77 -11.15
C LYS A 75 -43.07 -15.99 -11.79
N VAL A 76 -43.89 -16.84 -12.40
CA VAL A 76 -43.43 -18.06 -13.08
C VAL A 76 -43.78 -17.95 -14.57
N LYS A 77 -42.82 -18.28 -15.44
CA LYS A 77 -43.03 -18.39 -16.89
C LYS A 77 -42.49 -19.73 -17.38
N SER A 78 -43.34 -20.53 -18.01
CA SER A 78 -43.00 -21.88 -18.46
C SER A 78 -42.81 -21.94 -19.97
N TYR A 79 -41.76 -22.61 -20.42
CA TYR A 79 -41.38 -22.83 -21.82
C TYR A 79 -40.98 -24.29 -22.02
N LYS A 80 -41.96 -25.16 -22.28
CA LYS A 80 -41.77 -26.64 -22.32
C LYS A 80 -41.14 -27.14 -21.01
N LEU A 81 -39.92 -27.68 -21.08
CA LEU A 81 -39.15 -28.18 -19.93
C LEU A 81 -38.42 -27.06 -19.16
N LYS A 82 -38.27 -25.86 -19.73
CA LYS A 82 -37.58 -24.74 -19.05
C LYS A 82 -38.60 -23.86 -18.33
N VAL A 83 -38.31 -23.50 -17.08
CA VAL A 83 -39.15 -22.62 -16.27
C VAL A 83 -38.32 -21.46 -15.77
N ILE A 84 -38.81 -20.24 -15.97
CA ILE A 84 -38.19 -19.03 -15.43
C ILE A 84 -39.01 -18.57 -14.22
N ILE A 85 -38.37 -18.53 -13.06
CA ILE A 85 -38.96 -17.97 -11.84
C ILE A 85 -38.32 -16.61 -11.59
N THR A 86 -39.12 -15.56 -11.44
CA THR A 86 -38.68 -14.24 -10.98
C THR A 86 -39.25 -13.99 -9.59
N ALA A 87 -38.37 -13.90 -8.60
CA ALA A 87 -38.71 -13.62 -7.21
C ALA A 87 -38.23 -12.23 -6.79
N GLU A 88 -39.06 -11.50 -6.05
CA GLU A 88 -38.65 -10.26 -5.39
C GLU A 88 -37.62 -10.56 -4.28
N ALA A 89 -36.67 -9.64 -4.14
CA ALA A 89 -35.45 -9.82 -3.35
C ALA A 89 -35.66 -9.98 -1.83
N GLY A 90 -36.83 -9.61 -1.31
CA GLY A 90 -37.18 -9.72 0.11
C GLY A 90 -37.79 -11.07 0.49
N MET A 91 -38.09 -11.94 -0.48
CA MET A 91 -38.50 -13.33 -0.22
C MET A 91 -37.37 -14.07 0.49
N ALA A 92 -37.71 -14.92 1.47
CA ALA A 92 -36.69 -15.75 2.11
C ALA A 92 -36.13 -16.75 1.10
N TRP A 93 -34.82 -16.97 1.10
CA TRP A 93 -34.18 -17.87 0.14
C TRP A 93 -34.81 -19.27 0.17
N ASP A 94 -34.95 -19.84 1.36
CA ASP A 94 -35.47 -21.20 1.50
C ASP A 94 -36.98 -21.32 1.19
N GLU A 95 -37.74 -20.22 1.25
CA GLU A 95 -39.13 -20.20 0.75
C GLU A 95 -39.16 -20.38 -0.78
N LEU A 96 -38.23 -19.76 -1.51
CA LEU A 96 -38.09 -19.93 -2.96
C LEU A 96 -37.66 -21.36 -3.31
N VAL A 97 -36.68 -21.92 -2.58
CA VAL A 97 -36.22 -23.31 -2.81
C VAL A 97 -37.35 -24.30 -2.55
N LYS A 98 -38.09 -24.12 -1.44
CA LYS A 98 -39.27 -24.94 -1.14
C LYS A 98 -40.30 -24.86 -2.26
N PHE A 99 -40.62 -23.64 -2.73
CA PHE A 99 -41.54 -23.45 -3.84
C PHE A 99 -41.08 -24.20 -5.10
N SER A 100 -39.80 -24.11 -5.48
CA SER A 100 -39.29 -24.83 -6.66
C SER A 100 -39.43 -26.35 -6.51
N VAL A 101 -39.11 -26.89 -5.34
CA VAL A 101 -39.22 -28.33 -5.07
C VAL A 101 -40.67 -28.80 -5.11
N GLU A 102 -41.61 -28.09 -4.49
CA GLU A 102 -43.04 -28.41 -4.49
C GLU A 102 -43.67 -28.36 -5.90
N HIS A 103 -43.05 -27.63 -6.84
CA HIS A 103 -43.49 -27.53 -8.22
C HIS A 103 -42.65 -28.39 -9.19
N ASN A 104 -41.84 -29.32 -8.68
CA ASN A 104 -40.94 -30.19 -9.45
C ASN A 104 -40.01 -29.40 -10.39
N LEU A 105 -39.41 -28.33 -9.88
CA LEU A 105 -38.47 -27.47 -10.61
C LEU A 105 -37.05 -27.66 -10.07
N GLN A 106 -36.19 -28.27 -10.88
CA GLN A 106 -34.80 -28.60 -10.56
C GLN A 106 -33.87 -27.39 -10.74
N GLY A 107 -32.87 -27.31 -9.86
CA GLY A 107 -31.70 -26.42 -9.94
C GLY A 107 -31.46 -25.57 -8.68
N LEU A 108 -32.28 -25.73 -7.63
CA LEU A 108 -32.13 -24.98 -6.37
C LEU A 108 -32.15 -25.88 -5.13
N GLU A 109 -32.57 -27.14 -5.26
CA GLU A 109 -32.77 -28.11 -4.19
C GLU A 109 -31.51 -28.30 -3.33
N CYS A 110 -30.32 -28.32 -3.94
CA CYS A 110 -29.02 -28.44 -3.27
C CYS A 110 -28.77 -27.30 -2.28
N MET A 111 -29.40 -26.14 -2.48
CA MET A 111 -29.25 -24.95 -1.63
C MET A 111 -30.37 -24.81 -0.57
N SER A 112 -31.09 -25.90 -0.28
CA SER A 112 -32.10 -25.96 0.78
C SER A 112 -31.53 -25.60 2.16
N GLY A 113 -32.29 -24.83 2.94
CA GLY A 113 -31.95 -24.45 4.32
C GLY A 113 -30.84 -23.42 4.45
N ILE A 114 -30.44 -22.72 3.38
CA ILE A 114 -29.52 -21.58 3.48
C ILE A 114 -30.28 -20.35 4.03
N PRO A 115 -29.83 -19.74 5.14
CA PRO A 115 -30.49 -18.56 5.69
C PRO A 115 -30.18 -17.31 4.84
N GLY A 116 -31.19 -16.47 4.61
CA GLY A 116 -31.03 -15.22 3.88
C GLY A 116 -32.25 -14.90 3.01
N THR A 117 -32.08 -13.93 2.12
CA THR A 117 -33.12 -13.53 1.16
C THR A 117 -32.67 -13.79 -0.27
N VAL A 118 -33.62 -13.87 -1.19
CA VAL A 118 -33.37 -14.00 -2.62
C VAL A 118 -32.41 -12.92 -3.13
N GLY A 119 -32.57 -11.67 -2.69
CA GLY A 119 -31.69 -10.56 -3.09
C GLY A 119 -30.26 -10.68 -2.58
N ALA A 120 -30.04 -11.35 -1.44
CA ALA A 120 -28.70 -11.57 -0.91
C ALA A 120 -27.98 -12.73 -1.61
N SER A 121 -28.71 -13.67 -2.20
CA SER A 121 -28.16 -14.87 -2.83
C SER A 121 -27.10 -14.60 -3.93
N PRO A 122 -27.27 -13.64 -4.86
CA PRO A 122 -26.22 -13.30 -5.83
C PRO A 122 -25.08 -12.46 -5.24
N ILE A 123 -25.25 -11.79 -4.10
CA ILE A 123 -24.18 -10.94 -3.55
C ILE A 123 -22.92 -11.77 -3.25
N GLN A 124 -23.10 -13.01 -2.79
CA GLN A 124 -21.99 -13.89 -2.45
C GLN A 124 -21.84 -15.07 -3.39
N ASN A 125 -22.69 -15.21 -4.41
CA ASN A 125 -22.83 -16.46 -5.14
C ASN A 125 -22.99 -17.64 -4.16
N ILE A 126 -24.06 -17.62 -3.35
CA ILE A 126 -24.26 -18.70 -2.37
C ILE A 126 -24.32 -20.04 -3.08
N GLY A 127 -23.89 -21.08 -2.38
CA GLY A 127 -23.86 -22.43 -2.92
C GLY A 127 -23.68 -23.50 -1.86
N ALA A 128 -24.11 -24.71 -2.20
CA ALA A 128 -24.02 -25.90 -1.38
C ALA A 128 -24.06 -27.15 -2.27
N TYR A 129 -23.36 -28.20 -1.84
CA TYR A 129 -23.34 -29.53 -2.49
C TYR A 129 -23.00 -29.52 -3.99
N GLY A 130 -22.15 -28.58 -4.43
CA GLY A 130 -21.67 -28.52 -5.82
C GLY A 130 -22.46 -27.57 -6.72
N GLU A 131 -23.58 -27.02 -6.22
CA GLU A 131 -24.37 -26.03 -6.94
C GLU A 131 -24.21 -24.64 -6.32
N GLU A 132 -24.24 -23.62 -7.17
CA GLU A 132 -24.18 -22.22 -6.81
C GLU A 132 -25.28 -21.42 -7.54
N VAL A 133 -25.61 -20.25 -7.02
CA VAL A 133 -26.60 -19.35 -7.64
C VAL A 133 -26.26 -19.03 -9.09
N LYS A 134 -24.97 -18.90 -9.44
CA LYS A 134 -24.54 -18.64 -10.82
C LYS A 134 -25.02 -19.70 -11.82
N ASP A 135 -25.32 -20.92 -11.38
CA ASP A 135 -25.64 -22.03 -12.27
C ASP A 135 -27.09 -21.90 -12.81
N THR A 136 -27.97 -21.24 -12.06
CA THR A 136 -29.38 -21.04 -12.44
C THR A 136 -29.77 -19.57 -12.63
N LEU A 137 -28.99 -18.61 -12.13
CA LEU A 137 -29.32 -17.19 -12.29
C LEU A 137 -29.33 -16.79 -13.76
N LEU A 138 -30.44 -16.22 -14.21
CA LEU A 138 -30.61 -15.68 -15.56
C LEU A 138 -30.29 -14.18 -15.59
N SER A 139 -30.92 -13.43 -14.70
CA SER A 139 -30.78 -11.98 -14.61
C SER A 139 -31.27 -11.47 -13.26
N LEU A 140 -30.89 -10.26 -12.89
CA LEU A 140 -31.46 -9.56 -11.74
C LEU A 140 -31.68 -8.09 -12.04
N ARG A 141 -32.53 -7.46 -11.22
CA ARG A 141 -32.79 -6.01 -11.24
C ARG A 141 -32.30 -5.40 -9.94
N ALA A 142 -31.60 -4.28 -10.02
CA ALA A 142 -31.11 -3.55 -8.87
C ALA A 142 -31.25 -2.02 -9.01
N PHE A 143 -31.41 -1.33 -7.88
CA PHE A 143 -31.35 0.13 -7.80
C PHE A 143 -29.96 0.59 -7.40
N GLU A 144 -29.38 1.53 -8.16
CA GLU A 144 -28.09 2.13 -7.84
C GLU A 144 -28.28 3.47 -7.12
N PHE A 145 -27.93 3.53 -5.84
CA PHE A 145 -28.13 4.74 -5.02
C PHE A 145 -27.33 5.96 -5.49
N LYS A 146 -26.19 5.76 -6.17
CA LYS A 146 -25.36 6.86 -6.66
C LYS A 146 -26.01 7.61 -7.84
N SER A 147 -26.54 6.87 -8.81
CA SER A 147 -27.18 7.47 -9.99
C SER A 147 -28.68 7.69 -9.82
N GLY A 148 -29.31 6.99 -8.87
CA GLY A 148 -30.76 6.99 -8.68
C GLY A 148 -31.51 6.19 -9.75
N LYS A 149 -30.84 5.25 -10.44
CA LYS A 149 -31.42 4.48 -11.55
C LYS A 149 -31.59 3.01 -11.22
N PHE A 150 -32.59 2.39 -11.83
CA PHE A 150 -32.72 0.93 -11.88
C PHE A 150 -31.94 0.37 -13.07
N LEU A 151 -31.20 -0.69 -12.80
CA LEU A 151 -30.35 -1.39 -13.76
C LEU A 151 -30.72 -2.88 -13.77
N ASN A 152 -30.54 -3.51 -14.93
CA ASN A 152 -30.63 -4.95 -15.06
C ASN A 152 -29.22 -5.52 -15.26
N PHE A 153 -28.95 -6.65 -14.62
CA PHE A 153 -27.70 -7.38 -14.73
C PHE A 153 -28.02 -8.78 -15.27
N SER A 154 -27.28 -9.20 -16.28
CA SER A 154 -27.23 -10.60 -16.70
C SER A 154 -26.37 -11.41 -15.73
N ASN A 155 -26.39 -12.74 -15.86
CA ASN A 155 -25.46 -13.62 -15.16
C ASN A 155 -23.98 -13.20 -15.36
N LYS A 156 -23.61 -12.87 -16.61
CA LYS A 156 -22.25 -12.45 -16.97
C LYS A 156 -21.84 -11.15 -16.26
N ASP A 157 -22.74 -10.18 -16.16
CA ASP A 157 -22.48 -8.89 -15.50
C ASP A 157 -22.28 -9.04 -13.99
N CYS A 158 -22.75 -10.15 -13.40
CA CYS A 158 -22.57 -10.41 -11.98
C CYS A 158 -21.15 -10.89 -11.62
N GLU A 159 -20.34 -11.28 -12.62
CA GLU A 159 -18.93 -11.68 -12.46
C GLU A 159 -18.69 -12.63 -11.27
N PHE A 160 -19.44 -13.74 -11.23
CA PHE A 160 -19.41 -14.65 -10.09
C PHE A 160 -18.06 -15.37 -9.93
N GLY A 161 -17.60 -15.44 -8.68
CA GLY A 161 -16.44 -16.21 -8.24
C GLY A 161 -16.77 -17.06 -7.01
N TYR A 162 -15.76 -17.68 -6.41
CA TYR A 162 -15.93 -18.42 -5.16
C TYR A 162 -16.24 -17.46 -4.00
N ARG A 163 -17.48 -17.51 -3.48
CA ARG A 163 -17.97 -16.61 -2.42
C ARG A 163 -17.84 -15.12 -2.77
N ASP A 164 -17.89 -14.80 -4.06
CA ASP A 164 -17.59 -13.49 -4.61
C ASP A 164 -18.48 -13.13 -5.82
N SER A 165 -18.65 -11.83 -6.06
CA SER A 165 -19.41 -11.29 -7.20
C SER A 165 -19.05 -9.83 -7.46
N PHE A 166 -19.49 -9.29 -8.59
CA PHE A 166 -19.47 -7.86 -8.92
C PHE A 166 -19.97 -6.98 -7.76
N PHE A 167 -21.00 -7.41 -7.03
CA PHE A 167 -21.61 -6.63 -5.94
C PHE A 167 -20.79 -6.64 -4.65
N LYS A 168 -19.89 -7.61 -4.47
CA LYS A 168 -19.05 -7.76 -3.28
C LYS A 168 -17.69 -7.07 -3.42
N LYS A 169 -17.34 -6.64 -4.63
CA LYS A 169 -16.13 -5.84 -4.88
C LYS A 169 -16.15 -4.54 -4.06
N PRO A 170 -15.01 -4.10 -3.49
CA PRO A 170 -14.95 -2.91 -2.62
C PRO A 170 -15.59 -1.64 -3.21
N GLU A 171 -15.46 -1.42 -4.52
CA GLU A 171 -16.01 -0.28 -5.25
C GLU A 171 -17.53 -0.33 -5.49
N ASN A 172 -18.14 -1.51 -5.32
CA ASN A 172 -19.57 -1.77 -5.58
C ASN A 172 -20.34 -2.19 -4.32
N TRP A 173 -19.64 -2.55 -3.24
CA TRP A 173 -20.24 -2.93 -1.98
C TRP A 173 -21.23 -1.87 -1.48
N GLN A 174 -22.44 -2.30 -1.14
CA GLN A 174 -23.54 -1.44 -0.63
C GLN A 174 -24.02 -0.36 -1.60
N ARG A 175 -23.66 -0.45 -2.89
CA ARG A 175 -24.08 0.50 -3.94
C ARG A 175 -25.41 0.13 -4.61
N TYR A 176 -25.69 -1.17 -4.71
CA TYR A 176 -26.81 -1.72 -5.48
C TYR A 176 -27.80 -2.46 -4.58
N LEU A 177 -29.04 -1.98 -4.51
CA LEU A 177 -30.14 -2.69 -3.87
C LEU A 177 -30.82 -3.60 -4.90
N ILE A 178 -30.56 -4.90 -4.82
CA ILE A 178 -31.24 -5.90 -5.67
C ILE A 178 -32.72 -5.94 -5.28
N THR A 179 -33.62 -5.79 -6.24
CA THR A 179 -35.08 -5.79 -6.05
C THR A 179 -35.75 -7.08 -6.51
N SER A 180 -35.17 -7.76 -7.50
CA SER A 180 -35.68 -9.06 -7.96
C SER A 180 -34.59 -9.86 -8.66
N VAL A 181 -34.69 -11.19 -8.58
CA VAL A 181 -33.78 -12.13 -9.23
C VAL A 181 -34.59 -13.13 -10.05
N SER A 182 -34.12 -13.44 -11.25
CA SER A 182 -34.71 -14.42 -12.15
C SER A 182 -33.80 -15.64 -12.25
N PHE A 183 -34.37 -16.82 -12.02
CA PHE A 183 -33.71 -18.12 -12.12
C PHE A 183 -34.31 -18.91 -13.28
N LYS A 184 -33.45 -19.63 -14.00
CA LYS A 184 -33.80 -20.57 -15.05
C LYS A 184 -33.65 -21.98 -14.48
N LEU A 185 -34.79 -22.63 -14.30
CA LEU A 185 -34.92 -23.99 -13.76
C LEU A 185 -35.45 -24.94 -14.84
N THR A 186 -35.43 -26.23 -14.55
CA THR A 186 -35.91 -27.28 -15.45
C THR A 186 -37.01 -28.08 -14.76
N LYS A 187 -38.05 -28.46 -15.49
CA LYS A 187 -39.04 -29.43 -14.99
C LYS A 187 -38.34 -30.76 -14.73
N TYR A 188 -38.58 -31.31 -13.55
CA TYR A 188 -38.02 -32.57 -13.11
C TYR A 188 -39.02 -33.69 -13.34
N GLU A 189 -38.60 -34.74 -14.05
CA GLU A 189 -39.47 -35.84 -14.51
C GLU A 189 -38.91 -37.23 -14.12
N ASP A 190 -37.98 -37.31 -13.17
CA ASP A 190 -37.43 -38.58 -12.67
C ASP A 190 -38.48 -39.32 -11.81
N THR A 191 -38.64 -40.63 -12.05
CA THR A 191 -39.59 -41.49 -11.34
C THR A 191 -39.03 -42.11 -10.07
N ASP A 192 -37.71 -42.20 -9.94
CA ASP A 192 -37.04 -43.01 -8.92
C ASP A 192 -36.51 -42.15 -7.75
N LEU A 193 -36.25 -40.86 -7.99
CA LEU A 193 -35.74 -39.94 -6.98
C LEU A 193 -36.52 -38.62 -6.99
N SER A 194 -37.26 -38.28 -5.93
CA SER A 194 -37.97 -37.00 -5.87
C SER A 194 -37.08 -35.84 -5.38
N LEU A 195 -37.29 -34.63 -5.91
CA LEU A 195 -36.64 -33.41 -5.41
C LEU A 195 -36.94 -33.17 -3.91
N GLN A 196 -38.11 -33.61 -3.44
CA GLN A 196 -38.47 -33.52 -2.03
C GLN A 196 -37.55 -34.39 -1.17
N ASN A 197 -37.22 -35.61 -1.59
CA ASN A 197 -36.27 -36.46 -0.86
C ASN A 197 -34.86 -35.86 -0.82
N ILE A 198 -34.40 -35.26 -1.93
CA ILE A 198 -33.12 -34.54 -1.96
C ILE A 198 -33.12 -33.41 -0.94
N ARG A 199 -34.17 -32.57 -0.94
CA ARG A 199 -34.34 -31.47 0.00
C ARG A 199 -34.34 -31.95 1.45
N ASP A 200 -35.12 -32.99 1.76
CA ASP A 200 -35.24 -33.52 3.12
C ASP A 200 -33.89 -34.04 3.65
N GLU A 201 -33.15 -34.76 2.80
CA GLU A 201 -31.82 -35.25 3.14
C GLU A 201 -30.82 -34.11 3.36
N ILE A 202 -30.86 -33.07 2.52
CA ILE A 202 -30.03 -31.87 2.72
C ILE A 202 -30.37 -31.18 4.04
N LEU A 203 -31.65 -30.98 4.34
CA LEU A 203 -32.07 -30.35 5.59
C LEU A 203 -31.63 -31.17 6.80
N ARG A 204 -31.73 -32.49 6.75
CA ARG A 204 -31.24 -33.41 7.78
C ARG A 204 -29.73 -33.26 7.99
N VAL A 205 -28.93 -33.41 6.92
CA VAL A 205 -27.47 -33.31 6.98
C VAL A 205 -27.01 -31.92 7.46
N ARG A 206 -27.69 -30.86 7.06
CA ARG A 206 -27.40 -29.50 7.52
C ARG A 206 -27.73 -29.31 8.99
N GLY A 207 -28.87 -29.82 9.46
CA GLY A 207 -29.27 -29.76 10.88
C GLY A 207 -28.30 -30.50 11.81
N GLU A 208 -27.73 -31.62 11.34
CA GLU A 208 -26.69 -32.36 12.06
C GLU A 208 -25.36 -31.59 12.12
N LYS A 209 -25.00 -30.92 11.02
CA LYS A 209 -23.69 -30.26 10.86
C LYS A 209 -23.64 -28.82 11.33
N LEU A 210 -24.74 -28.08 11.34
CA LEU A 210 -24.74 -26.62 11.52
C LEU A 210 -25.60 -26.21 12.72
N GLU A 211 -25.20 -25.12 13.39
CA GLU A 211 -26.03 -24.53 14.44
C GLU A 211 -27.20 -23.77 13.83
N ASN A 212 -28.40 -23.96 14.41
CA ASN A 212 -29.58 -23.23 13.98
C ASN A 212 -29.49 -21.77 14.49
N PRO A 213 -29.37 -20.77 13.60
CA PRO A 213 -29.27 -19.36 14.01
C PRO A 213 -30.49 -18.84 14.78
N LYS A 214 -31.65 -19.51 14.63
CA LYS A 214 -32.86 -19.15 15.39
C LYS A 214 -32.73 -19.52 16.86
N GLU A 215 -32.04 -20.61 17.16
CA GLU A 215 -31.78 -21.09 18.52
C GLU A 215 -30.56 -20.37 19.10
N VAL A 216 -29.40 -20.53 18.46
CA VAL A 216 -28.12 -19.95 18.91
C VAL A 216 -27.62 -18.98 17.86
N GLY A 217 -27.52 -17.70 18.21
CA GLY A 217 -27.19 -16.65 17.25
C GLY A 217 -25.84 -16.89 16.58
N ASN A 218 -25.81 -16.87 15.25
CA ASN A 218 -24.58 -17.02 14.44
C ASN A 218 -24.77 -16.43 13.03
N ALA A 219 -23.68 -16.20 12.30
CA ALA A 219 -23.70 -15.75 10.90
C ALA A 219 -23.29 -16.85 9.90
N GLY A 220 -23.61 -18.11 10.21
CA GLY A 220 -23.17 -19.23 9.39
C GLY A 220 -21.65 -19.41 9.39
N SER A 221 -21.07 -19.66 8.22
CA SER A 221 -19.63 -19.87 8.09
C SER A 221 -18.88 -18.55 8.32
N PHE A 222 -18.05 -18.49 9.35
CA PHE A 222 -17.38 -17.26 9.73
C PHE A 222 -16.16 -16.95 8.85
N PHE A 223 -15.50 -17.98 8.31
CA PHE A 223 -14.29 -17.87 7.50
C PHE A 223 -14.46 -18.52 6.14
N LYS A 224 -13.80 -17.96 5.13
CA LYS A 224 -13.61 -18.62 3.84
C LYS A 224 -12.61 -19.77 3.99
N ASN A 225 -12.82 -20.82 3.20
CA ASN A 225 -11.83 -21.86 2.99
C ASN A 225 -10.63 -21.29 2.21
N PRO A 226 -9.39 -21.29 2.76
CA PRO A 226 -8.21 -20.78 2.06
C PRO A 226 -7.87 -21.63 0.83
N ILE A 227 -7.28 -20.97 -0.17
CA ILE A 227 -6.76 -21.61 -1.38
C ILE A 227 -5.24 -21.60 -1.29
N VAL A 228 -4.63 -22.78 -1.28
CA VAL A 228 -3.17 -22.97 -1.23
C VAL A 228 -2.77 -23.81 -2.44
N GLU A 229 -1.89 -23.27 -3.28
CA GLU A 229 -1.42 -23.94 -4.51
C GLU A 229 -2.58 -24.41 -5.42
N GLY A 230 -3.67 -23.63 -5.47
CA GLY A 230 -4.86 -23.97 -6.26
C GLY A 230 -5.83 -24.93 -5.58
N HIS A 231 -5.49 -25.50 -4.42
CA HIS A 231 -6.34 -26.40 -3.67
C HIS A 231 -7.08 -25.70 -2.52
N LYS A 232 -8.37 -26.01 -2.40
CA LYS A 232 -9.23 -25.48 -1.34
C LYS A 232 -9.04 -26.30 -0.05
N ILE A 233 -8.54 -25.66 0.99
CA ILE A 233 -8.33 -26.29 2.31
C ILE A 233 -9.49 -25.93 3.23
N SER A 234 -9.97 -26.91 4.02
CA SER A 234 -11.06 -26.68 4.98
C SER A 234 -10.60 -25.80 6.15
N ALA A 235 -11.07 -24.56 6.20
CA ALA A 235 -10.87 -23.66 7.33
C ALA A 235 -11.41 -24.26 8.63
N GLY A 236 -12.57 -24.94 8.58
CA GLY A 236 -13.14 -25.61 9.75
C GLY A 236 -12.19 -26.66 10.33
N LEU A 237 -11.54 -27.45 9.47
CA LEU A 237 -10.55 -28.44 9.90
C LEU A 237 -9.31 -27.78 10.51
N LEU A 238 -8.83 -26.66 9.93
CA LEU A 238 -7.70 -25.91 10.48
C LEU A 238 -8.02 -25.35 11.87
N ILE A 239 -9.22 -24.80 12.06
CA ILE A 239 -9.68 -24.25 13.34
C ILE A 239 -9.82 -25.39 14.38
N ASP A 240 -10.40 -26.52 13.98
CA ASP A 240 -10.52 -27.70 14.83
C ASP A 240 -9.14 -28.22 15.25
N LYS A 241 -8.22 -28.42 14.29
CA LYS A 241 -6.85 -28.86 14.60
C LYS A 241 -6.02 -27.82 15.34
N ALA A 242 -6.35 -26.52 15.26
CA ALA A 242 -5.81 -25.49 16.15
C ALA A 242 -6.36 -25.59 17.58
N GLY A 243 -7.34 -26.48 17.81
CA GLY A 243 -7.92 -26.79 19.11
C GLY A 243 -9.01 -25.82 19.50
N TRP A 244 -9.68 -25.16 18.56
CA TRP A 244 -10.68 -24.13 18.84
C TRP A 244 -12.12 -24.65 18.87
N LYS A 245 -12.42 -25.81 18.27
CA LYS A 245 -13.78 -26.36 18.23
C LYS A 245 -14.37 -26.52 19.63
N GLY A 246 -15.57 -25.98 19.85
CA GLY A 246 -16.27 -25.99 21.15
C GLY A 246 -15.73 -25.04 22.22
N LYS A 247 -14.62 -24.32 21.99
CA LYS A 247 -14.04 -23.39 22.97
C LYS A 247 -14.83 -22.08 23.04
N SER A 248 -15.05 -21.62 24.27
CA SER A 248 -15.61 -20.30 24.56
C SER A 248 -14.52 -19.23 24.66
N TYR A 249 -14.87 -18.00 24.31
CA TYR A 249 -14.11 -16.80 24.59
C TYR A 249 -15.08 -15.67 24.95
N LYS A 250 -15.07 -15.25 26.22
CA LYS A 250 -16.06 -14.29 26.76
C LYS A 250 -17.49 -14.76 26.45
N GLY A 251 -18.37 -13.91 25.92
CA GLY A 251 -19.74 -14.30 25.53
C GLY A 251 -19.83 -15.14 24.25
N ALA A 252 -18.78 -15.18 23.43
CA ALA A 252 -18.75 -15.91 22.17
C ALA A 252 -18.16 -17.31 22.31
N ALA A 253 -18.38 -18.18 21.33
CA ALA A 253 -17.69 -19.47 21.23
C ALA A 253 -17.56 -19.94 19.78
N VAL A 254 -16.68 -20.92 19.56
CA VAL A 254 -16.69 -21.74 18.35
C VAL A 254 -17.68 -22.88 18.57
N SER A 255 -18.58 -23.14 17.62
CA SER A 255 -19.56 -24.21 17.74
C SER A 255 -18.88 -25.58 17.94
N ALA A 256 -19.48 -26.39 18.80
CA ALA A 256 -19.07 -27.79 19.01
C ALA A 256 -19.50 -28.68 17.82
N LYS A 257 -20.56 -28.32 17.08
CA LYS A 257 -20.98 -29.02 15.86
C LYS A 257 -20.04 -28.74 14.71
N ASN A 258 -19.70 -27.47 14.49
CA ASN A 258 -18.87 -27.04 13.36
C ASN A 258 -17.90 -25.92 13.70
N ALA A 259 -16.61 -26.21 13.58
CA ALA A 259 -15.54 -25.26 13.89
C ALA A 259 -15.52 -24.02 12.98
N LEU A 260 -16.24 -24.02 11.85
CA LEU A 260 -16.37 -22.87 10.97
C LEU A 260 -17.39 -21.83 11.47
N ILE A 261 -18.24 -22.19 12.45
CA ILE A 261 -19.31 -21.33 12.95
C ILE A 261 -18.89 -20.73 14.29
N LEU A 262 -18.94 -19.40 14.38
CA LEU A 262 -18.87 -18.68 15.65
C LEU A 262 -20.29 -18.40 16.14
N ILE A 263 -20.52 -18.60 17.44
CA ILE A 263 -21.83 -18.51 18.07
C ILE A 263 -21.84 -17.46 19.18
N ASN A 264 -22.98 -16.76 19.30
CA ASN A 264 -23.39 -16.00 20.46
C ASN A 264 -23.85 -16.99 21.55
N LYS A 265 -22.91 -17.59 22.26
CA LYS A 265 -23.16 -18.68 23.21
C LYS A 265 -23.91 -18.20 24.45
N SER A 266 -23.60 -17.01 24.96
CA SER A 266 -24.29 -16.45 26.14
C SER A 266 -25.67 -15.87 25.83
N GLY A 267 -25.99 -15.63 24.56
CA GLY A 267 -27.14 -14.82 24.15
C GLY A 267 -26.87 -13.31 24.22
N GLU A 268 -25.84 -12.89 24.97
CA GLU A 268 -25.45 -11.49 25.21
C GLU A 268 -24.02 -11.20 24.76
N ALA A 269 -23.44 -12.04 23.88
CA ALA A 269 -22.09 -11.82 23.38
C ALA A 269 -21.99 -10.44 22.70
N SER A 270 -20.94 -9.70 23.01
CA SER A 270 -20.69 -8.44 22.33
C SER A 270 -20.12 -8.70 20.92
N SER A 271 -20.31 -7.72 20.04
CA SER A 271 -19.64 -7.68 18.74
C SER A 271 -18.10 -7.71 18.88
N SER A 272 -17.56 -7.17 19.98
CA SER A 272 -16.13 -7.24 20.30
C SER A 272 -15.69 -8.65 20.68
N ASP A 273 -16.50 -9.40 21.44
CA ASP A 273 -16.18 -10.77 21.84
C ASP A 273 -15.98 -11.66 20.62
N VAL A 274 -16.91 -11.59 19.66
CA VAL A 274 -16.83 -12.36 18.41
C VAL A 274 -15.65 -11.90 17.55
N TYR A 275 -15.44 -10.58 17.43
CA TYR A 275 -14.33 -10.03 16.65
C TYR A 275 -12.97 -10.43 17.22
N GLU A 276 -12.78 -10.35 18.54
CA GLU A 276 -11.56 -10.76 19.23
C GLU A 276 -11.34 -12.28 19.15
N LEU A 277 -12.39 -13.08 19.35
CA LEU A 277 -12.32 -14.53 19.13
C LEU A 277 -11.84 -14.85 17.71
N SER A 278 -12.38 -14.17 16.70
CA SER A 278 -11.96 -14.38 15.31
C SER A 278 -10.47 -14.07 15.10
N LYS A 279 -9.95 -13.01 15.74
CA LYS A 279 -8.53 -12.63 15.68
C LYS A 279 -7.63 -13.67 16.35
N LEU A 280 -8.05 -14.21 17.49
CA LEU A 280 -7.32 -15.28 18.18
C LEU A 280 -7.23 -16.54 17.31
N ILE A 281 -8.34 -16.94 16.68
CA ILE A 281 -8.38 -18.07 15.77
C ILE A 281 -7.46 -17.87 14.57
N ILE A 282 -7.52 -16.70 13.90
CA ILE A 282 -6.64 -16.37 12.77
C ILE A 282 -5.17 -16.48 13.18
N ASN A 283 -4.80 -15.90 14.34
CA ASN A 283 -3.43 -15.90 14.83
C ASN A 283 -2.92 -17.31 15.13
N ASP A 284 -3.71 -18.13 15.80
CA ASP A 284 -3.31 -19.50 16.15
C ASP A 284 -3.22 -20.41 14.94
N VAL A 285 -4.15 -20.29 13.98
CA VAL A 285 -4.08 -21.03 12.72
C VAL A 285 -2.86 -20.62 11.91
N LYS A 286 -2.55 -19.32 11.84
CA LYS A 286 -1.33 -18.82 11.18
C LYS A 286 -0.07 -19.33 11.87
N LYS A 287 -0.02 -19.27 13.21
CA LYS A 287 1.12 -19.75 13.99
C LYS A 287 1.35 -21.26 13.82
N LYS A 288 0.28 -22.04 13.78
CA LYS A 288 0.36 -23.51 13.73
C LYS A 288 0.57 -24.06 12.33
N PHE A 289 -0.03 -23.46 11.31
CA PHE A 289 -0.06 -24.01 9.94
C PHE A 289 0.58 -23.09 8.89
N GLY A 290 0.99 -21.87 9.24
CA GLY A 290 1.48 -20.88 8.27
C GLY A 290 0.38 -20.29 7.37
N ILE A 291 -0.89 -20.68 7.56
CA ILE A 291 -2.03 -20.25 6.74
C ILE A 291 -2.79 -19.15 7.46
N THR A 292 -3.04 -18.03 6.79
CA THR A 292 -3.88 -16.95 7.33
C THR A 292 -5.32 -17.15 6.88
N LEU A 293 -6.26 -17.23 7.83
CA LEU A 293 -7.69 -17.30 7.51
C LEU A 293 -8.25 -15.92 7.16
N GLU A 294 -9.20 -15.90 6.24
CA GLU A 294 -9.95 -14.71 5.85
C GLU A 294 -11.40 -14.84 6.34
N PRO A 295 -11.94 -13.85 7.09
CA PRO A 295 -13.36 -13.82 7.42
C PRO A 295 -14.26 -13.78 6.17
N GLU A 296 -15.32 -14.58 6.16
CA GLU A 296 -16.41 -14.51 5.18
C GLU A 296 -17.43 -13.43 5.59
N VAL A 297 -17.73 -13.39 6.88
CA VAL A 297 -18.67 -12.46 7.52
C VAL A 297 -18.25 -11.01 7.30
N GLN A 298 -19.22 -10.17 6.97
CA GLN A 298 -18.99 -8.74 6.77
C GLN A 298 -19.09 -7.97 8.08
N PHE A 299 -18.05 -7.21 8.42
CA PHE A 299 -18.03 -6.35 9.60
C PHE A 299 -18.67 -4.99 9.32
N VAL A 300 -19.73 -4.65 10.04
CA VAL A 300 -20.49 -3.40 9.89
C VAL A 300 -20.30 -2.52 11.11
N GLY A 301 -19.90 -1.26 10.91
CA GLY A 301 -19.65 -0.33 12.03
C GLY A 301 -18.32 -0.57 12.76
N PHE A 302 -17.47 -1.46 12.26
CA PHE A 302 -16.09 -1.63 12.74
C PHE A 302 -15.17 -0.67 11.98
N GLU A 303 -14.89 0.51 12.55
CA GLU A 303 -13.85 1.38 12.01
C GLU A 303 -12.48 0.77 12.31
N ARG A 304 -11.71 0.49 11.25
CA ARG A 304 -10.35 -0.04 11.40
C ARG A 304 -9.51 0.98 12.17
N LYS A 305 -9.04 0.61 13.36
CA LYS A 305 -8.09 1.41 14.13
C LYS A 305 -6.68 1.19 13.57
N VAL A 306 -6.09 2.25 13.04
CA VAL A 306 -4.75 2.21 12.46
C VAL A 306 -3.82 3.07 13.30
N ALA A 307 -2.76 2.47 13.83
CA ALA A 307 -1.65 3.21 14.42
C ALA A 307 -0.59 3.48 13.36
N ILE A 308 -0.09 4.70 13.27
CA ILE A 308 1.04 5.07 12.43
C ILE A 308 2.24 5.32 13.34
N LEU A 309 3.26 4.46 13.25
CA LEU A 309 4.48 4.57 14.04
C LEU A 309 5.55 5.37 13.29
N GLY A 310 5.86 6.55 13.80
CA GLY A 310 6.78 7.49 13.16
C GLY A 310 6.07 8.34 12.09
N TYR A 311 6.16 9.66 12.22
CA TYR A 311 5.39 10.64 11.46
C TYR A 311 6.26 11.52 10.54
N GLY A 312 7.26 10.90 9.93
CA GLY A 312 8.02 11.47 8.81
C GLY A 312 7.19 11.53 7.53
N LEU A 313 7.84 11.72 6.37
CA LEU A 313 7.16 11.83 5.07
C LEU A 313 6.32 10.58 4.76
N GLU A 314 6.86 9.37 4.99
CA GLU A 314 6.11 8.13 4.75
C GLU A 314 4.97 7.92 5.74
N GLY A 315 5.11 8.38 6.99
CA GLY A 315 4.05 8.33 7.99
C GLY A 315 2.87 9.24 7.63
N GLN A 316 3.17 10.43 7.10
CA GLN A 316 2.15 11.36 6.60
C GLN A 316 1.46 10.83 5.34
N ASP A 317 2.20 10.17 4.44
CA ASP A 317 1.64 9.51 3.25
C ASP A 317 0.67 8.38 3.66
N ALA A 318 1.07 7.55 4.64
CA ALA A 318 0.20 6.53 5.21
C ALA A 318 -1.06 7.12 5.88
N GLU A 319 -0.94 8.24 6.58
CA GLU A 319 -2.07 8.92 7.20
C GLU A 319 -3.11 9.32 6.15
N ARG A 320 -2.66 9.96 5.06
CA ARG A 320 -3.55 10.34 3.95
C ARG A 320 -4.20 9.11 3.31
N TYR A 321 -3.43 8.06 3.06
CA TYR A 321 -3.93 6.79 2.51
C TYR A 321 -5.06 6.18 3.36
N PHE A 322 -4.86 6.09 4.68
CA PHE A 322 -5.85 5.51 5.58
C PHE A 322 -7.03 6.45 5.89
N LYS A 323 -6.83 7.77 5.85
CA LYS A 323 -7.92 8.77 5.95
C LYS A 323 -8.90 8.60 4.79
N ASN A 324 -8.39 8.41 3.57
CA ASN A 324 -9.23 8.15 2.40
C ASN A 324 -10.02 6.84 2.52
N LYS A 325 -9.52 5.88 3.31
CA LYS A 325 -10.22 4.63 3.66
C LYS A 325 -11.10 4.74 4.91
N LYS A 326 -11.28 5.94 5.45
CA LYS A 326 -12.12 6.23 6.63
C LYS A 326 -11.70 5.41 7.87
N ALA A 327 -10.41 5.11 7.99
CA ALA A 327 -9.87 4.45 9.17
C ALA A 327 -9.77 5.44 10.34
N LYS A 328 -9.93 4.95 11.57
CA LYS A 328 -9.64 5.73 12.77
C LYS A 328 -8.13 5.69 13.04
N ILE A 329 -7.45 6.79 12.78
CA ILE A 329 -5.98 6.84 12.82
C ILE A 329 -5.49 7.43 14.15
N LYS A 330 -4.46 6.83 14.73
CA LYS A 330 -3.64 7.41 15.79
C LYS A 330 -2.20 7.53 15.30
N ILE A 331 -1.62 8.71 15.47
CA ILE A 331 -0.20 8.95 15.23
C ILE A 331 0.56 8.67 16.53
N LEU A 332 1.58 7.83 16.44
CA LEU A 332 2.44 7.43 17.55
C LEU A 332 3.89 7.69 17.13
N ASP A 333 4.55 8.67 17.76
CA ASP A 333 5.91 9.06 17.42
C ASP A 333 6.69 9.39 18.70
N GLN A 334 7.93 8.92 18.77
CA GLN A 334 8.84 9.16 19.89
C GLN A 334 9.04 10.65 20.20
N LYS A 335 8.92 11.52 19.19
CA LYS A 335 9.01 12.98 19.35
C LYS A 335 7.88 13.56 20.20
N PHE A 336 6.72 12.91 20.21
CA PHE A 336 5.53 13.37 20.95
C PHE A 336 5.34 12.61 22.26
N ASP A 337 5.72 11.33 22.29
CA ASP A 337 5.53 10.46 23.43
C ASP A 337 6.67 9.42 23.51
N LYS A 338 7.38 9.37 24.64
CA LYS A 338 8.45 8.38 24.85
C LYS A 338 7.91 6.95 24.96
N ASP A 339 6.65 6.80 25.37
CA ASP A 339 5.95 5.53 25.55
C ASP A 339 5.07 5.13 24.35
N TYR A 340 5.30 5.72 23.18
CA TYR A 340 4.49 5.54 21.96
C TYR A 340 4.33 4.08 21.47
N LEU A 341 5.09 3.12 22.00
CA LEU A 341 5.02 1.69 21.68
C LEU A 341 4.16 0.87 22.67
N LYS A 342 3.59 1.49 23.70
CA LYS A 342 2.68 0.79 24.62
C LYS A 342 1.32 0.53 23.96
N ASN A 343 0.68 -0.56 24.35
CA ASN A 343 -0.69 -0.93 23.96
C ASN A 343 -0.96 -1.03 22.45
N LEU A 344 0.05 -1.39 21.65
CA LEU A 344 -0.12 -1.53 20.19
C LEU A 344 -1.13 -2.60 19.77
N GLY A 345 -1.43 -3.56 20.65
CA GLY A 345 -2.46 -4.58 20.43
C GLY A 345 -3.90 -4.05 20.34
N GLU A 346 -4.15 -2.80 20.75
CA GLU A 346 -5.47 -2.16 20.64
C GLU A 346 -5.84 -1.72 19.21
N TYR A 347 -4.86 -1.72 18.30
CA TYR A 347 -5.03 -1.33 16.90
C TYR A 347 -5.17 -2.58 16.01
N ASP A 348 -6.01 -2.47 14.97
CA ASP A 348 -6.22 -3.55 14.00
C ASP A 348 -5.06 -3.65 12.99
N LEU A 349 -4.32 -2.55 12.83
CA LEU A 349 -3.13 -2.47 12.00
C LEU A 349 -2.18 -1.43 12.57
N VAL A 350 -0.89 -1.77 12.59
CA VAL A 350 0.21 -0.86 12.88
C VAL A 350 0.99 -0.63 11.60
N VAL A 351 1.12 0.63 11.18
CA VAL A 351 1.86 1.02 9.98
C VAL A 351 3.16 1.68 10.42
N ARG A 352 4.26 0.96 10.26
CA ARG A 352 5.57 1.40 10.74
C ARG A 352 6.32 2.15 9.64
N SER A 353 6.75 3.37 9.95
CA SER A 353 7.65 4.14 9.10
C SER A 353 9.09 3.60 9.16
N PRO A 354 9.89 3.72 8.07
CA PRO A 354 11.23 3.14 7.99
C PRO A 354 12.18 3.56 9.13
N GLY A 355 12.03 4.76 9.68
CA GLY A 355 12.86 5.25 10.78
C GLY A 355 12.73 4.49 12.10
N VAL A 356 11.61 3.78 12.33
CA VAL A 356 11.39 2.99 13.55
C VAL A 356 11.98 1.59 13.36
N TYR A 357 12.94 1.17 14.18
CA TYR A 357 13.57 -0.15 14.01
C TYR A 357 12.55 -1.32 14.13
N PRO A 358 12.51 -2.28 13.17
CA PRO A 358 11.43 -3.27 13.08
C PRO A 358 11.49 -4.39 14.12
N TYR A 359 12.66 -4.73 14.66
CA TYR A 359 12.82 -5.86 15.57
C TYR A 359 12.71 -5.48 17.06
N LYS A 360 11.96 -4.42 17.36
CA LYS A 360 11.62 -4.04 18.74
C LYS A 360 10.68 -5.08 19.37
N PRO A 361 10.85 -5.45 20.65
CA PRO A 361 10.02 -6.45 21.32
C PRO A 361 8.51 -6.17 21.26
N GLU A 362 8.11 -4.89 21.34
CA GLU A 362 6.73 -4.42 21.32
C GLU A 362 6.04 -4.64 19.97
N LEU A 363 6.83 -4.82 18.90
CA LEU A 363 6.34 -5.11 17.56
C LEU A 363 6.14 -6.62 17.31
N LYS A 364 6.51 -7.47 18.26
CA LYS A 364 6.30 -8.91 18.15
C LYS A 364 4.81 -9.25 18.35
N ASN A 365 4.29 -10.15 17.52
CA ASN A 365 2.92 -10.69 17.58
C ASN A 365 1.78 -9.67 17.34
N ILE A 366 2.09 -8.48 16.83
CA ILE A 366 1.08 -7.52 16.37
C ILE A 366 1.06 -7.45 14.84
N ASN A 367 -0.07 -7.02 14.28
CA ASN A 367 -0.24 -6.88 12.84
C ASN A 367 0.47 -5.61 12.34
N VAL A 368 1.73 -5.76 11.92
CA VAL A 368 2.56 -4.66 11.42
C VAL A 368 2.70 -4.75 9.90
N THR A 369 2.57 -3.60 9.25
CA THR A 369 2.96 -3.39 7.85
C THR A 369 3.78 -2.11 7.73
N THR A 370 4.26 -1.79 6.54
CA THR A 370 4.95 -0.53 6.23
C THR A 370 4.27 0.17 5.05
N PRO A 371 4.43 1.50 4.91
CA PRO A 371 3.91 2.20 3.75
C PRO A 371 4.44 1.61 2.43
N ILE A 372 5.73 1.23 2.40
CA ILE A 372 6.33 0.65 1.18
C ILE A 372 5.78 -0.75 0.88
N GLN A 373 5.55 -1.59 1.89
CA GLN A 373 4.91 -2.90 1.70
C GLN A 373 3.49 -2.74 1.17
N ILE A 374 2.71 -1.81 1.72
CA ILE A 374 1.37 -1.47 1.20
C ILE A 374 1.45 -1.08 -0.28
N PHE A 375 2.42 -0.25 -0.67
CA PHE A 375 2.60 0.12 -2.07
C PHE A 375 2.88 -1.09 -2.96
N PHE A 376 3.82 -1.95 -2.58
CA PHE A 376 4.13 -3.18 -3.33
C PHE A 376 2.95 -4.15 -3.42
N ASP A 377 2.09 -4.20 -2.41
CA ASP A 377 0.91 -5.06 -2.40
C ASP A 377 -0.21 -4.55 -3.31
N ASN A 378 -0.29 -3.25 -3.55
CA ASN A 378 -1.41 -2.61 -4.25
C ASN A 378 -1.03 -1.96 -5.58
N CYS A 379 0.26 -1.87 -5.93
CA CYS A 379 0.71 -1.26 -7.17
C CYS A 379 0.41 -2.20 -8.36
N PRO A 380 -0.42 -1.79 -9.34
CA PRO A 380 -0.75 -2.63 -10.50
C PRO A 380 0.32 -2.54 -11.60
N ALA A 381 1.29 -1.63 -11.47
CA ALA A 381 2.28 -1.28 -12.49
C ALA A 381 3.61 -2.01 -12.31
N ARG A 382 4.46 -1.92 -13.34
CA ARG A 382 5.81 -2.46 -13.28
C ARG A 382 6.73 -1.56 -12.43
N ILE A 383 7.29 -2.15 -11.39
CA ILE A 383 8.20 -1.48 -10.44
C ILE A 383 9.67 -1.72 -10.84
N ILE A 384 10.42 -0.63 -10.98
CA ILE A 384 11.88 -0.58 -11.11
C ILE A 384 12.44 -0.09 -9.76
N GLY A 385 13.02 -0.98 -8.95
CA GLY A 385 13.59 -0.64 -7.66
C GLY A 385 15.11 -0.49 -7.73
N VAL A 386 15.65 0.63 -7.26
CA VAL A 386 17.09 0.93 -7.26
C VAL A 386 17.61 0.99 -5.82
N THR A 387 18.63 0.21 -5.52
CA THR A 387 19.36 0.31 -4.24
C THR A 387 20.87 0.28 -4.41
N GLY A 388 21.54 0.69 -3.33
CA GLY A 388 22.98 0.80 -3.19
C GLY A 388 23.34 1.65 -1.97
N THR A 389 24.62 1.78 -1.68
CA THR A 389 25.10 2.72 -0.67
C THR A 389 25.11 4.12 -1.27
N LYS A 390 25.80 4.30 -2.40
CA LYS A 390 25.87 5.56 -3.17
C LYS A 390 25.25 5.41 -4.57
N GLY A 391 24.81 6.53 -5.16
CA GLY A 391 24.34 6.59 -6.55
C GLY A 391 22.86 6.27 -6.80
N LYS A 392 22.11 5.83 -5.77
CA LYS A 392 20.70 5.40 -5.91
C LYS A 392 19.80 6.48 -6.54
N GLY A 393 19.82 7.69 -5.99
CA GLY A 393 18.98 8.78 -6.46
C GLY A 393 19.34 9.20 -7.87
N THR A 394 20.63 9.39 -8.17
CA THR A 394 21.11 9.74 -9.52
C THR A 394 20.69 8.70 -10.54
N THR A 395 20.85 7.41 -10.23
CA THR A 395 20.45 6.31 -11.13
C THR A 395 18.94 6.26 -11.30
N SER A 396 18.16 6.39 -10.22
CA SER A 396 16.69 6.36 -10.26
C SER A 396 16.14 7.51 -11.11
N THR A 397 16.68 8.72 -10.94
CA THR A 397 16.27 9.88 -11.74
C THR A 397 16.70 9.76 -13.19
N LEU A 398 17.91 9.25 -13.48
CA LEU A 398 18.34 9.04 -14.86
C LEU A 398 17.48 8.01 -15.60
N ILE A 399 17.11 6.89 -14.94
CA ILE A 399 16.14 5.92 -15.48
C ILE A 399 14.81 6.61 -15.76
N TYR A 400 14.30 7.40 -14.80
CA TYR A 400 13.07 8.16 -14.96
C TYR A 400 13.11 9.10 -16.17
N GLU A 401 14.17 9.91 -16.32
CA GLU A 401 14.31 10.86 -17.44
C GLU A 401 14.43 10.14 -18.79
N ILE A 402 15.17 9.03 -18.87
CA ILE A 402 15.26 8.24 -20.13
C ILE A 402 13.89 7.72 -20.54
N LEU A 403 13.15 7.08 -19.63
CA LEU A 403 11.85 6.49 -19.93
C LEU A 403 10.78 7.57 -20.20
N LYS A 404 10.84 8.69 -19.48
CA LYS A 404 9.97 9.84 -19.72
C LYS A 404 10.20 10.44 -21.11
N ASN A 405 11.46 10.65 -21.50
CA ASN A 405 11.82 11.14 -22.84
C ASN A 405 11.44 10.14 -23.95
N ALA A 406 11.33 8.85 -23.60
CA ALA A 406 10.77 7.81 -24.48
C ALA A 406 9.23 7.77 -24.52
N GLY A 407 8.54 8.74 -23.89
CA GLY A 407 7.08 8.85 -23.89
C GLY A 407 6.38 7.81 -23.01
N LYS A 408 7.07 7.19 -22.06
CA LYS A 408 6.44 6.24 -21.12
C LYS A 408 5.64 6.99 -20.06
N ASP A 409 4.50 6.44 -19.66
CA ASP A 409 3.82 6.85 -18.44
C ASP A 409 4.61 6.34 -17.24
N ILE A 410 5.26 7.26 -16.53
CA ILE A 410 6.27 6.93 -15.52
C ILE A 410 6.26 7.89 -14.33
N TYR A 411 6.48 7.32 -13.14
CA TYR A 411 6.56 8.06 -11.89
C TYR A 411 7.86 7.75 -11.15
N LEU A 412 8.47 8.77 -10.55
CA LEU A 412 9.61 8.66 -9.64
C LEU A 412 9.12 8.81 -8.20
N ALA A 413 9.43 7.83 -7.36
CA ALA A 413 9.03 7.79 -5.95
C ALA A 413 10.05 7.03 -5.08
N GLY A 414 9.70 6.80 -3.81
CA GLY A 414 10.56 6.17 -2.80
C GLY A 414 11.18 7.21 -1.87
N ASN A 415 12.47 7.12 -1.61
CA ASN A 415 13.22 8.13 -0.83
C ASN A 415 13.28 9.51 -1.51
N ILE A 416 13.07 9.56 -2.82
CA ILE A 416 13.01 10.78 -3.63
C ILE A 416 11.73 10.78 -4.46
N GLY A 417 11.38 11.93 -5.02
CA GLY A 417 10.19 12.05 -5.86
C GLY A 417 8.91 12.20 -5.04
N LYS A 418 7.81 11.62 -5.53
CA LYS A 418 6.48 11.76 -4.93
C LYS A 418 6.24 10.75 -3.81
N PRO A 419 5.39 11.07 -2.81
CA PRO A 419 4.86 10.07 -1.88
C PRO A 419 4.17 8.95 -2.66
N TYR A 420 4.56 7.69 -2.42
CA TYR A 420 4.18 6.60 -3.31
C TYR A 420 2.75 6.09 -3.07
N LEU A 421 2.19 6.18 -1.85
CA LEU A 421 0.80 5.76 -1.62
C LEU A 421 -0.21 6.69 -2.30
N GLU A 422 0.12 7.98 -2.40
CA GLU A 422 -0.63 8.96 -3.20
C GLU A 422 -0.68 8.64 -4.69
N LEU A 423 0.29 7.88 -5.21
CA LEU A 423 0.30 7.52 -6.63
C LEU A 423 -0.69 6.40 -6.95
N LEU A 424 -1.02 5.53 -6.00
CA LEU A 424 -1.88 4.35 -6.24
C LEU A 424 -3.17 4.64 -7.00
N PRO A 425 -3.93 5.72 -6.73
CA PRO A 425 -5.18 6.00 -7.44
C PRO A 425 -5.00 6.44 -8.90
N ILE A 426 -3.79 6.87 -9.31
CA ILE A 426 -3.52 7.40 -10.66
C ILE A 426 -2.64 6.47 -11.52
N ILE A 427 -2.10 5.40 -10.93
CA ILE A 427 -1.25 4.43 -11.62
C ILE A 427 -2.11 3.47 -12.45
N SER A 428 -1.73 3.25 -13.71
CA SER A 428 -2.32 2.24 -14.60
C SER A 428 -1.46 0.97 -14.64
N PRO A 429 -2.00 -0.20 -15.06
CA PRO A 429 -1.19 -1.41 -15.28
C PRO A 429 -0.06 -1.25 -16.30
N THR A 430 -0.16 -0.26 -17.21
CA THR A 430 0.84 0.05 -18.22
C THR A 430 1.90 1.06 -17.78
N SER A 431 1.74 1.67 -16.60
CA SER A 431 2.68 2.64 -16.05
C SER A 431 3.99 1.96 -15.61
N TYR A 432 5.05 2.77 -15.45
CA TYR A 432 6.30 2.40 -14.80
C TYR A 432 6.50 3.19 -13.51
N ILE A 433 6.98 2.52 -12.46
CA ILE A 433 7.32 3.19 -11.19
C ILE A 433 8.80 2.98 -10.91
N VAL A 434 9.57 4.06 -10.85
CA VAL A 434 10.97 4.01 -10.43
C VAL A 434 11.05 4.37 -8.96
N LEU A 435 11.51 3.43 -8.15
CA LEU A 435 11.63 3.58 -6.70
C LEU A 435 13.10 3.64 -6.27
N GLU A 436 13.50 4.73 -5.62
CA GLU A 436 14.70 4.72 -4.80
C GLU A 436 14.42 4.02 -3.47
N LEU A 437 15.09 2.90 -3.21
CA LEU A 437 14.86 2.06 -2.02
C LEU A 437 16.05 2.06 -1.05
N SER A 438 15.81 2.49 0.19
CA SER A 438 16.77 2.39 1.31
C SER A 438 16.84 0.98 1.91
N SER A 439 17.89 0.69 2.69
CA SER A 439 17.92 -0.52 3.53
C SER A 439 16.78 -0.54 4.55
N PHE A 440 16.39 0.62 5.10
CA PHE A 440 15.31 0.76 6.08
C PHE A 440 13.92 0.41 5.52
N GLN A 441 13.72 0.61 4.21
CA GLN A 441 12.50 0.17 3.51
C GLN A 441 12.60 -1.30 3.09
N LEU A 442 13.75 -1.73 2.58
CA LEU A 442 13.93 -3.08 2.04
C LEU A 442 13.86 -4.16 3.13
N ILE A 443 14.28 -3.86 4.37
CA ILE A 443 14.28 -4.84 5.48
C ILE A 443 12.91 -5.49 5.72
N ASP A 444 11.82 -4.79 5.42
CA ASP A 444 10.44 -5.26 5.64
C ASP A 444 9.78 -5.85 4.42
N LEU A 445 10.34 -5.64 3.24
CA LEU A 445 9.70 -6.07 2.02
C LEU A 445 9.66 -7.60 1.96
N THR A 446 8.48 -8.11 1.66
CA THR A 446 8.19 -9.51 1.36
C THR A 446 7.95 -9.75 -0.13
N LYS A 447 8.13 -8.69 -0.93
CA LYS A 447 8.04 -8.68 -2.40
C LYS A 447 9.21 -7.88 -2.96
N SER A 448 9.74 -8.33 -4.10
CA SER A 448 10.82 -7.65 -4.81
C SER A 448 10.26 -6.91 -6.03
N PRO A 449 10.93 -5.84 -6.51
CA PRO A 449 10.56 -5.17 -7.74
C PRO A 449 10.71 -6.09 -8.96
N HIS A 450 9.90 -5.83 -9.99
CA HIS A 450 9.96 -6.54 -11.26
C HIS A 450 11.30 -6.32 -11.99
N ILE A 451 11.91 -5.16 -11.76
CA ILE A 451 13.26 -4.83 -12.23
C ILE A 451 14.04 -4.31 -11.02
N ALA A 452 14.96 -5.12 -10.51
CA ALA A 452 15.85 -4.74 -9.42
C ALA A 452 17.16 -4.18 -9.99
N VAL A 453 17.64 -3.06 -9.46
CA VAL A 453 18.93 -2.46 -9.80
C VAL A 453 19.78 -2.38 -8.55
N VAL A 454 20.91 -3.08 -8.54
CA VAL A 454 21.84 -3.16 -7.41
C VAL A 454 23.16 -2.48 -7.81
N LEU A 455 23.43 -1.32 -7.23
CA LEU A 455 24.65 -0.54 -7.44
C LEU A 455 25.79 -1.07 -6.56
N ASN A 456 26.58 -0.19 -5.93
CA ASN A 456 27.55 -0.55 -4.90
C ASN A 456 26.87 -0.84 -3.55
N ILE A 457 27.44 -1.73 -2.75
CA ILE A 457 27.06 -1.95 -1.34
C ILE A 457 28.33 -1.91 -0.48
N THR A 458 28.58 -0.76 0.13
CA THR A 458 29.63 -0.52 1.14
C THR A 458 29.00 -0.26 2.51
N LEU A 459 29.79 -0.35 3.59
CA LEU A 459 29.30 -0.13 4.96
C LEU A 459 28.74 1.30 5.14
N ASP A 460 27.55 1.42 5.72
CA ASP A 460 26.85 2.69 6.02
C ASP A 460 25.75 2.45 7.07
N HIS A 461 25.22 3.52 7.68
CA HIS A 461 24.07 3.50 8.62
C HIS A 461 24.20 2.58 9.84
N MET A 462 25.39 2.48 10.42
CA MET A 462 25.66 1.68 11.64
C MET A 462 25.06 2.28 12.92
N ASP A 463 24.55 3.52 12.84
CA ASP A 463 23.74 4.16 13.87
C ASP A 463 22.32 3.58 13.96
N TRP A 464 21.84 2.95 12.88
CA TRP A 464 20.51 2.35 12.79
C TRP A 464 20.55 0.81 12.69
N HIS A 465 21.46 0.28 11.88
CA HIS A 465 21.64 -1.17 11.71
C HIS A 465 22.51 -1.76 12.80
N LYS A 466 22.14 -2.94 13.32
CA LYS A 466 22.91 -3.61 14.38
C LYS A 466 24.26 -4.14 13.90
N SER A 467 24.35 -4.53 12.64
CA SER A 467 25.56 -5.11 12.06
C SER A 467 25.60 -4.91 10.54
N ARG A 468 26.80 -5.11 9.97
CA ARG A 468 26.99 -5.13 8.51
C ARG A 468 26.13 -6.19 7.84
N GLU A 469 25.97 -7.35 8.48
CA GLU A 469 25.19 -8.47 7.99
C GLU A 469 23.71 -8.09 7.89
N GLU A 470 23.17 -7.38 8.89
CA GLU A 470 21.80 -6.87 8.85
C GLU A 470 21.61 -5.85 7.71
N TYR A 471 22.55 -4.92 7.54
CA TYR A 471 22.51 -3.93 6.45
C TYR A 471 22.48 -4.60 5.07
N VAL A 472 23.40 -5.54 4.84
CA VAL A 472 23.48 -6.28 3.57
C VAL A 472 22.24 -7.17 3.38
N SER A 473 21.81 -7.89 4.43
CA SER A 473 20.62 -8.75 4.38
C SER A 473 19.35 -7.97 4.08
N SER A 474 19.21 -6.77 4.64
CA SER A 474 18.10 -5.86 4.33
C SER A 474 18.05 -5.57 2.83
N LYS A 475 19.20 -5.25 2.22
CA LYS A 475 19.27 -4.97 0.78
C LYS A 475 19.00 -6.19 -0.10
N LYS A 476 19.27 -7.42 0.36
CA LYS A 476 18.99 -8.66 -0.40
C LYS A 476 17.50 -8.80 -0.74
N ASN A 477 16.59 -8.23 0.05
CA ASN A 477 15.15 -8.25 -0.23
C ASN A 477 14.78 -7.59 -1.58
N ILE A 478 15.66 -6.77 -2.17
CA ILE A 478 15.42 -6.21 -3.51
C ILE A 478 15.42 -7.27 -4.62
N VAL A 479 16.06 -8.42 -4.42
CA VAL A 479 16.07 -9.52 -5.41
C VAL A 479 15.45 -10.82 -4.90
N ARG A 480 15.41 -11.02 -3.58
CA ARG A 480 15.06 -12.29 -2.90
C ARG A 480 13.74 -12.91 -3.35
N TYR A 481 12.73 -12.10 -3.65
CA TYR A 481 11.37 -12.56 -3.94
C TYR A 481 11.02 -12.49 -5.42
N GLN A 482 12.01 -12.25 -6.30
CA GLN A 482 11.79 -12.22 -7.74
C GLN A 482 11.48 -13.63 -8.31
N THR A 483 10.84 -13.62 -9.46
CA THR A 483 10.44 -14.78 -10.27
C THR A 483 11.18 -14.79 -11.60
N VAL A 484 11.01 -15.85 -12.40
CA VAL A 484 11.66 -16.00 -13.71
C VAL A 484 11.24 -14.96 -14.75
N SER A 485 10.11 -14.28 -14.55
CA SER A 485 9.66 -13.17 -15.41
C SER A 485 10.28 -11.82 -15.05
N ASP A 486 11.03 -11.74 -13.96
CA ASP A 486 11.63 -10.51 -13.47
C ASP A 486 13.08 -10.34 -13.96
N LEU A 487 13.64 -9.15 -13.70
CA LEU A 487 15.01 -8.78 -14.10
C LEU A 487 15.82 -8.31 -12.90
N ALA A 488 17.09 -8.71 -12.84
CA ALA A 488 18.05 -8.24 -11.86
C ALA A 488 19.27 -7.62 -12.57
N ILE A 489 19.39 -6.30 -12.51
CA ILE A 489 20.49 -5.53 -13.08
C ILE A 489 21.52 -5.27 -11.96
N ILE A 490 22.65 -5.98 -12.00
CA ILE A 490 23.59 -6.08 -10.87
C ILE A 490 24.96 -5.55 -11.27
N ASN A 491 25.55 -4.70 -10.43
CA ASN A 491 26.92 -4.22 -10.63
C ASN A 491 27.92 -5.36 -10.39
N SER A 492 28.68 -5.73 -11.43
CA SER A 492 29.68 -6.80 -11.34
C SER A 492 31.04 -6.36 -10.81
N GLU A 493 31.27 -5.05 -10.59
CA GLU A 493 32.54 -4.51 -10.10
C GLU A 493 32.70 -4.66 -8.57
N TYR A 494 31.65 -5.08 -7.87
CA TYR A 494 31.65 -5.26 -6.42
C TYR A 494 31.16 -6.65 -6.03
N GLU A 495 31.91 -7.34 -5.16
CA GLU A 495 31.60 -8.70 -4.72
C GLU A 495 30.24 -8.82 -4.00
N VAL A 496 29.89 -7.86 -3.14
CA VAL A 496 28.62 -7.91 -2.39
C VAL A 496 27.41 -7.83 -3.33
N PRO A 497 27.25 -6.82 -4.19
CA PRO A 497 26.23 -6.81 -5.24
C PRO A 497 26.26 -8.05 -6.13
N LYS A 498 27.44 -8.49 -6.60
CA LYS A 498 27.57 -9.66 -7.47
C LYS A 498 27.00 -10.93 -6.84
N SER A 499 27.20 -11.13 -5.53
CA SER A 499 26.61 -12.26 -4.77
C SER A 499 25.08 -12.27 -4.74
N PHE A 500 24.40 -11.18 -5.10
CA PHE A 500 22.93 -11.15 -5.17
C PHE A 500 22.41 -11.92 -6.39
N SER A 501 23.27 -12.20 -7.37
CA SER A 501 22.91 -13.01 -8.55
C SER A 501 22.44 -14.41 -8.17
N ASP A 502 23.02 -14.99 -7.12
CA ASP A 502 22.71 -16.35 -6.65
C ASP A 502 21.44 -16.39 -5.77
N LEU A 503 20.89 -15.23 -5.42
CA LEU A 503 19.73 -15.10 -4.52
C LEU A 503 18.41 -14.89 -5.26
N THR A 504 18.44 -14.80 -6.59
CA THR A 504 17.29 -14.45 -7.40
C THR A 504 16.97 -15.52 -8.44
N ARG A 505 15.69 -15.63 -8.77
CA ARG A 505 15.20 -16.42 -9.92
C ARG A 505 15.03 -15.58 -11.18
N ALA A 506 15.23 -14.27 -11.09
CA ALA A 506 15.14 -13.34 -12.21
C ALA A 506 16.23 -13.60 -13.25
N LYS A 507 16.01 -13.12 -14.48
CA LYS A 507 17.08 -13.02 -15.46
C LYS A 507 18.09 -11.97 -15.01
N VAL A 508 19.31 -12.40 -14.72
CA VAL A 508 20.42 -11.55 -14.25
C VAL A 508 21.12 -10.89 -15.43
N ILE A 509 21.39 -9.59 -15.31
CA ILE A 509 22.16 -8.79 -16.25
C ILE A 509 23.23 -8.04 -15.47
N LEU A 510 24.48 -8.37 -15.76
CA LEU A 510 25.63 -7.76 -15.11
C LEU A 510 26.05 -6.49 -15.84
N PHE A 511 26.24 -5.41 -15.11
CA PHE A 511 26.77 -4.15 -15.64
C PHE A 511 28.05 -3.74 -14.92
N SER A 512 28.86 -2.91 -15.58
CA SER A 512 30.11 -2.33 -15.05
C SER A 512 30.42 -1.05 -15.82
N LYS A 513 31.10 -0.08 -15.21
CA LYS A 513 31.53 1.13 -15.95
C LYS A 513 32.59 0.80 -17.00
N SER A 514 33.39 -0.24 -16.76
CA SER A 514 34.39 -0.74 -17.72
C SER A 514 33.76 -1.21 -19.03
N LYS A 515 32.64 -1.95 -18.98
CA LYS A 515 31.90 -2.44 -20.16
C LYS A 515 30.95 -1.42 -20.79
N LEU A 516 30.81 -0.22 -20.23
CA LEU A 516 29.99 0.83 -20.82
C LEU A 516 30.62 1.32 -22.15
N GLU A 517 29.83 1.31 -23.23
CA GLU A 517 30.29 1.74 -24.55
C GLU A 517 30.74 3.20 -24.56
N LYS A 518 31.78 3.50 -25.37
CA LYS A 518 32.44 4.82 -25.42
C LYS A 518 31.47 5.98 -25.66
N LYS A 519 30.46 5.79 -26.51
CA LYS A 519 29.44 6.81 -26.84
C LYS A 519 28.64 7.32 -25.64
N TYR A 520 28.52 6.54 -24.56
CA TYR A 520 27.86 6.93 -23.30
C TYR A 520 28.82 7.55 -22.28
N LYS A 521 30.11 7.68 -22.61
CA LYS A 521 31.14 8.29 -21.75
C LYS A 521 31.52 9.70 -22.20
N GLU A 522 31.07 10.13 -23.37
CA GLU A 522 31.46 11.39 -24.02
C GLU A 522 30.36 12.46 -23.86
N ASN A 523 30.78 13.73 -23.76
CA ASN A 523 29.90 14.91 -23.65
C ASN A 523 28.93 14.85 -22.47
N LEU A 524 29.40 14.38 -21.31
CA LEU A 524 28.61 14.26 -20.10
C LEU A 524 28.62 15.56 -19.30
N LEU A 525 27.44 16.01 -18.88
CA LEU A 525 27.30 17.09 -17.89
C LEU A 525 27.57 16.58 -16.47
N LEU A 526 27.25 15.32 -16.17
CA LEU A 526 27.59 14.67 -14.91
C LEU A 526 29.11 14.47 -14.78
N ARG A 527 29.69 15.04 -13.73
CA ARG A 527 31.13 14.95 -13.41
C ARG A 527 31.42 13.77 -12.47
N GLY A 528 32.61 13.19 -12.58
CA GLY A 528 33.13 12.18 -11.65
C GLY A 528 32.92 10.72 -12.10
N GLU A 529 33.94 9.88 -11.86
CA GLU A 529 34.00 8.50 -12.35
C GLU A 529 32.84 7.61 -11.85
N HIS A 530 32.40 7.83 -10.61
CA HIS A 530 31.26 7.12 -10.01
C HIS A 530 29.94 7.35 -10.77
N ASN A 531 29.81 8.44 -11.54
CA ASN A 531 28.63 8.67 -12.38
C ASN A 531 28.62 7.78 -13.62
N LEU A 532 29.77 7.27 -14.08
CA LEU A 532 29.80 6.26 -15.14
C LEU A 532 29.12 4.96 -14.69
N GLU A 533 29.21 4.62 -13.40
CA GLU A 533 28.50 3.46 -12.83
C GLU A 533 26.99 3.69 -12.84
N ASN A 534 26.53 4.88 -12.43
CA ASN A 534 25.13 5.26 -12.47
C ASN A 534 24.56 5.24 -13.91
N ILE A 535 25.33 5.75 -14.87
CA ILE A 535 24.98 5.74 -16.30
C ILE A 535 24.93 4.30 -16.81
N ALA A 536 25.91 3.46 -16.49
CA ALA A 536 25.92 2.06 -16.91
C ALA A 536 24.70 1.28 -16.40
N ALA A 537 24.29 1.52 -15.15
CA ALA A 537 23.08 0.94 -14.58
C ALA A 537 21.83 1.41 -15.34
N ALA A 538 21.67 2.72 -15.54
CA ALA A 538 20.51 3.29 -16.21
C ALA A 538 20.40 2.84 -17.68
N VAL A 539 21.51 2.88 -18.43
CA VAL A 539 21.59 2.39 -19.82
C VAL A 539 21.21 0.90 -19.89
N SER A 540 21.66 0.08 -18.94
CA SER A 540 21.32 -1.35 -18.89
C SER A 540 19.81 -1.57 -18.72
N VAL A 541 19.18 -0.84 -17.81
CA VAL A 541 17.71 -0.87 -17.63
C VAL A 541 17.00 -0.47 -18.92
N SER A 542 17.40 0.66 -19.51
CA SER A 542 16.74 1.21 -20.71
C SER A 542 16.85 0.30 -21.93
N LYS A 543 18.01 -0.34 -22.14
CA LYS A 543 18.21 -1.30 -23.23
C LYS A 543 17.31 -2.53 -23.09
N VAL A 544 17.19 -3.05 -21.87
CA VAL A 544 16.37 -4.24 -21.59
C VAL A 544 14.88 -3.93 -21.75
N LEU A 545 14.49 -2.68 -21.52
CA LEU A 545 13.14 -2.18 -21.79
C LEU A 545 12.91 -1.78 -23.26
N GLY A 546 13.90 -1.98 -24.14
CA GLY A 546 13.77 -1.70 -25.57
C GLY A 546 13.67 -0.22 -25.90
N ILE A 547 14.22 0.67 -25.07
CA ILE A 547 14.26 2.11 -25.38
C ILE A 547 15.25 2.36 -26.52
N LYS A 548 14.85 3.20 -27.49
CA LYS A 548 15.69 3.53 -28.65
C LYS A 548 16.99 4.22 -28.20
N GLU A 549 18.08 3.85 -28.85
CA GLU A 549 19.44 4.25 -28.45
C GLU A 549 19.68 5.77 -28.50
N ASP A 550 19.12 6.44 -29.50
CA ASP A 550 19.17 7.89 -29.66
C ASP A 550 18.56 8.63 -28.46
N ILE A 551 17.42 8.14 -27.95
CA ILE A 551 16.76 8.68 -26.76
C ILE A 551 17.64 8.47 -25.52
N ILE A 552 18.22 7.27 -25.35
CA ILE A 552 19.14 6.98 -24.24
C ILE A 552 20.33 7.94 -24.27
N LEU A 553 20.99 8.09 -25.44
CA LEU A 553 22.15 8.97 -25.61
C LEU A 553 21.81 10.43 -25.30
N LYS A 554 20.69 10.92 -25.84
CA LYS A 554 20.23 12.29 -25.59
C LYS A 554 20.02 12.53 -24.10
N SER A 555 19.24 11.68 -23.44
CA SER A 555 18.96 11.80 -22.01
C SER A 555 20.23 11.74 -21.16
N VAL A 556 21.17 10.85 -21.46
CA VAL A 556 22.45 10.74 -20.71
C VAL A 556 23.29 12.01 -20.84
N ARG A 557 23.36 12.63 -22.02
CA ARG A 557 24.13 13.86 -22.27
C ARG A 557 23.48 15.10 -21.66
N GLU A 558 22.16 15.18 -21.68
CA GLU A 558 21.40 16.32 -21.14
C GLU A 558 21.19 16.25 -19.63
N PHE A 559 21.41 15.08 -19.00
CA PHE A 559 21.17 14.89 -17.58
C PHE A 559 22.19 15.65 -16.72
N LYS A 560 21.69 16.65 -16.00
CA LYS A 560 22.49 17.55 -15.12
C LYS A 560 22.74 16.98 -13.72
N GLY A 561 22.18 15.82 -13.40
CA GLY A 561 22.18 15.26 -12.04
C GLY A 561 20.96 15.67 -11.22
N LEU A 562 21.06 15.48 -9.91
CA LEU A 562 19.99 15.82 -8.97
C LEU A 562 20.07 17.30 -8.58
N GLU A 563 18.93 17.96 -8.50
CA GLU A 563 18.83 19.33 -7.99
C GLU A 563 19.49 19.43 -6.60
N HIS A 564 20.29 20.47 -6.39
CA HIS A 564 21.07 20.71 -5.16
C HIS A 564 22.17 19.68 -4.84
N ARG A 565 22.54 18.77 -5.77
CA ARG A 565 23.70 17.85 -5.62
C ARG A 565 24.70 18.06 -6.74
N LEU A 566 25.77 18.81 -6.46
CA LEU A 566 26.75 19.25 -7.46
C LEU A 566 26.08 19.77 -8.76
N GLU A 567 24.95 20.45 -8.62
CA GLU A 567 24.12 20.93 -9.73
C GLU A 567 24.82 22.10 -10.40
N LEU A 568 25.17 21.97 -11.69
CA LEU A 568 25.67 23.09 -12.49
C LEU A 568 24.54 24.12 -12.66
N VAL A 569 24.74 25.32 -12.12
CA VAL A 569 23.76 26.41 -12.17
C VAL A 569 23.91 27.24 -13.43
N LYS A 570 25.07 27.88 -13.60
CA LYS A 570 25.37 28.82 -14.69
C LYS A 570 26.88 29.10 -14.74
N GLU A 571 27.36 29.53 -15.90
CA GLU A 571 28.67 30.18 -16.05
C GLU A 571 28.46 31.69 -16.26
N VAL A 572 29.18 32.53 -15.50
CA VAL A 572 29.13 33.99 -15.60
C VAL A 572 30.55 34.53 -15.60
N GLY A 573 30.94 35.33 -16.59
CA GLY A 573 32.29 35.92 -16.66
C GLY A 573 33.46 34.92 -16.65
N GLY A 574 33.22 33.68 -17.09
CA GLY A 574 34.18 32.58 -17.01
C GLY A 574 34.32 31.93 -15.64
N VAL A 575 33.41 32.20 -14.69
CA VAL A 575 33.28 31.52 -13.40
C VAL A 575 32.08 30.60 -13.44
N THR A 576 32.27 29.33 -13.06
CA THR A 576 31.20 28.33 -13.07
C THR A 576 30.63 28.11 -11.67
N PHE A 577 29.31 28.09 -11.54
CA PHE A 577 28.62 27.96 -10.25
C PHE A 577 27.99 26.58 -10.07
N TYR A 578 28.29 25.92 -8.94
CA TYR A 578 27.75 24.62 -8.57
C TYR A 578 26.97 24.70 -7.25
N ASN A 579 25.74 24.16 -7.27
CA ASN A 579 24.85 24.06 -6.13
C ASN A 579 24.88 22.64 -5.54
N ASP A 580 25.54 22.49 -4.40
CA ASP A 580 25.59 21.26 -3.61
C ASP A 580 24.99 21.47 -2.21
N SER A 581 23.89 22.25 -2.13
CA SER A 581 23.22 22.57 -0.87
C SER A 581 22.76 21.32 -0.09
N PHE A 582 22.63 20.16 -0.75
CA PHE A 582 22.35 18.86 -0.12
C PHE A 582 23.48 18.36 0.79
N ALA A 583 24.71 18.86 0.64
CA ALA A 583 25.86 18.54 1.49
C ALA A 583 25.72 19.12 2.91
N THR A 584 24.81 18.55 3.70
CA THR A 584 24.51 18.99 5.07
C THR A 584 25.40 18.37 6.15
N GLY A 585 26.57 17.88 5.74
CA GLY A 585 27.61 17.29 6.58
C GLY A 585 29.01 17.34 5.91
N PRO A 586 30.10 17.15 6.68
CA PRO A 586 31.48 17.25 6.19
C PRO A 586 31.82 16.29 5.05
N GLN A 587 31.43 15.01 5.17
CA GLN A 587 31.81 13.96 4.21
C GLN A 587 31.30 14.18 2.78
N PRO A 588 30.03 14.55 2.55
CA PRO A 588 29.57 14.98 1.22
C PRO A 588 30.39 16.13 0.62
N THR A 589 30.79 17.10 1.45
CA THR A 589 31.59 18.25 1.00
C THR A 589 33.00 17.84 0.60
N ILE A 590 33.63 16.92 1.34
CA ILE A 590 34.92 16.32 0.98
C ILE A 590 34.85 15.65 -0.40
N ALA A 591 33.77 14.89 -0.67
CA ALA A 591 33.57 14.27 -1.97
C ALA A 591 33.36 15.31 -3.09
N ALA A 592 32.63 16.40 -2.79
CA ALA A 592 32.38 17.49 -3.72
C ALA A 592 33.68 18.19 -4.15
N ILE A 593 34.54 18.60 -3.20
CA ILE A 593 35.79 19.31 -3.52
C ILE A 593 36.79 18.46 -4.31
N ARG A 594 36.76 17.12 -4.16
CA ARG A 594 37.60 16.19 -4.94
C ARG A 594 37.14 16.03 -6.39
N SER A 595 35.98 16.56 -6.75
CA SER A 595 35.40 16.41 -8.09
C SER A 595 35.85 17.49 -9.09
N PHE A 596 36.64 18.47 -8.63
CA PHE A 596 37.08 19.61 -9.43
C PHE A 596 38.60 19.64 -9.59
N ALA A 597 39.05 19.94 -10.80
CA ALA A 597 40.45 20.24 -11.10
C ALA A 597 40.69 21.75 -11.22
N GLU A 598 39.62 22.52 -11.30
CA GLU A 598 39.58 23.98 -11.40
C GLU A 598 39.73 24.63 -10.01
N PRO A 599 40.29 25.86 -9.90
CA PRO A 599 40.35 26.60 -8.63
C PRO A 599 38.98 26.84 -8.00
N ILE A 600 38.83 26.52 -6.72
CA ILE A 600 37.57 26.51 -5.97
C ILE A 600 37.52 27.69 -5.00
N THR A 601 36.40 28.43 -5.06
CA THR A 601 35.87 29.22 -3.94
C THR A 601 34.73 28.43 -3.29
N LEU A 602 34.97 27.93 -2.08
CA LEU A 602 34.06 27.05 -1.37
C LEU A 602 33.20 27.82 -0.36
N ILE A 603 31.88 27.64 -0.39
CA ILE A 603 30.96 28.23 0.59
C ILE A 603 30.59 27.16 1.63
N LEU A 604 30.98 27.38 2.89
CA LEU A 604 30.78 26.50 4.04
C LEU A 604 29.92 27.16 5.12
N GLY A 605 29.16 26.35 5.85
CA GLY A 605 28.52 26.70 7.10
C GLY A 605 26.99 26.71 7.05
N GLY A 606 26.40 27.09 8.19
CA GLY A 606 24.99 26.91 8.51
C GLY A 606 24.80 26.56 9.99
N SER A 607 23.77 25.75 10.30
CA SER A 607 23.41 25.39 11.67
C SER A 607 24.14 24.13 12.16
N ASP A 608 24.41 24.10 13.46
CA ASP A 608 25.10 22.97 14.10
C ASP A 608 24.23 21.70 14.17
N LYS A 609 24.90 20.55 14.10
CA LYS A 609 24.36 19.19 14.26
C LYS A 609 25.19 18.36 15.25
N GLY A 610 26.16 18.97 15.94
CA GLY A 610 27.14 18.25 16.76
C GLY A 610 28.15 17.46 15.93
N LEU A 611 28.48 17.93 14.72
CA LEU A 611 29.43 17.26 13.82
C LEU A 611 30.86 17.78 14.04
N SER A 612 31.85 16.89 13.92
CA SER A 612 33.26 17.31 13.83
C SER A 612 33.61 17.76 12.41
N TYR A 613 34.41 18.82 12.29
CA TYR A 613 34.88 19.37 11.02
C TYR A 613 36.37 19.07 10.76
N ASP A 614 37.06 18.37 11.66
CA ASP A 614 38.53 18.21 11.63
C ASP A 614 39.05 17.56 10.34
N GLU A 615 38.36 16.53 9.87
CA GLU A 615 38.72 15.86 8.61
C GLU A 615 38.48 16.76 7.39
N LEU A 616 37.38 17.53 7.41
CA LEU A 616 37.10 18.51 6.36
C LEU A 616 38.16 19.60 6.32
N GLY A 617 38.59 20.10 7.49
CA GLY A 617 39.68 21.06 7.60
C GLY A 617 40.97 20.53 6.99
N LYS A 618 41.36 19.29 7.33
CA LYS A 618 42.54 18.61 6.76
C LYS A 618 42.46 18.45 5.25
N GLU A 619 41.31 18.01 4.74
CA GLU A 619 41.13 17.82 3.31
C GLU A 619 41.21 19.15 2.54
N ILE A 620 40.56 20.20 3.05
CA ILE A 620 40.62 21.53 2.44
C ILE A 620 42.06 22.07 2.47
N ALA A 621 42.80 21.87 3.57
CA ALA A 621 44.20 22.28 3.67
C ALA A 621 45.12 21.52 2.69
N ALA A 622 44.84 20.25 2.43
CA ALA A 622 45.62 19.44 1.49
C ALA A 622 45.25 19.69 0.02
N ASN A 623 44.03 20.17 -0.26
CA ASN A 623 43.54 20.34 -1.62
C ASN A 623 43.97 21.69 -2.22
N LYS A 624 44.95 21.64 -3.13
CA LYS A 624 45.51 22.82 -3.83
C LYS A 624 44.51 23.61 -4.68
N GLN A 625 43.35 23.04 -4.98
CA GLN A 625 42.32 23.75 -5.74
C GLN A 625 41.51 24.68 -4.83
N VAL A 626 41.36 24.39 -3.53
CA VAL A 626 40.59 25.24 -2.63
C VAL A 626 41.42 26.44 -2.21
N ASN A 627 41.27 27.55 -2.94
CA ASN A 627 42.04 28.76 -2.71
C ASN A 627 41.34 29.73 -1.75
N LYS A 628 40.01 29.68 -1.70
CA LYS A 628 39.19 30.57 -0.88
C LYS A 628 38.02 29.83 -0.24
N VAL A 629 37.74 30.18 1.01
CA VAL A 629 36.61 29.65 1.77
C VAL A 629 35.76 30.81 2.26
N ILE A 630 34.48 30.79 1.92
CA ILE A 630 33.46 31.71 2.43
C ILE A 630 32.70 30.99 3.53
N ILE A 631 32.74 31.54 4.74
CA ILE A 631 32.07 31.00 5.92
C ILE A 631 30.75 31.73 6.15
N ILE A 632 29.67 30.97 6.31
CA ILE A 632 28.31 31.45 6.60
C ILE A 632 27.73 30.74 7.84
N GLY A 633 26.65 31.29 8.40
CA GLY A 633 25.88 30.62 9.43
C GLY A 633 26.51 30.58 10.83
N GLN A 634 25.80 29.95 11.75
CA GLN A 634 26.15 29.89 13.18
C GLN A 634 27.36 29.00 13.46
N VAL A 635 27.55 27.93 12.69
CA VAL A 635 28.64 26.96 12.90
C VAL A 635 30.00 27.47 12.40
N GLY A 636 30.03 28.65 11.77
CA GLY A 636 31.23 29.25 11.18
C GLY A 636 32.47 29.26 12.08
N PRO A 637 32.38 29.63 13.37
CA PRO A 637 33.53 29.61 14.28
C PRO A 637 34.18 28.22 14.44
N LEU A 638 33.39 27.14 14.42
CA LEU A 638 33.93 25.78 14.52
C LEU A 638 34.68 25.38 13.25
N ILE A 639 34.13 25.70 12.08
CA ILE A 639 34.77 25.44 10.79
C ILE A 639 36.08 26.23 10.67
N ILE A 640 36.09 27.51 11.06
CA ILE A 640 37.29 28.35 11.04
C ILE A 640 38.39 27.77 11.95
N ARG A 641 38.02 27.34 13.17
CA ARG A 641 38.97 26.69 14.10
C ARG A 641 39.60 25.46 13.45
N SER A 642 38.78 24.63 12.80
CA SER A 642 39.23 23.43 12.12
C SER A 642 40.19 23.73 10.96
N LEU A 643 39.85 24.70 10.10
CA LEU A 643 40.71 25.13 8.99
C LEU A 643 42.06 25.68 9.47
N ASN A 644 42.04 26.51 10.52
CA ASN A 644 43.26 27.05 11.11
C ASN A 644 44.13 25.94 11.74
N GLY A 645 43.51 25.02 12.49
CA GLY A 645 44.20 23.88 13.09
C GLY A 645 44.79 22.92 12.06
N ALA A 646 44.19 22.82 10.87
CA ALA A 646 44.71 22.04 9.75
C ALA A 646 45.79 22.76 8.93
N GLY A 647 46.08 24.04 9.22
CA GLY A 647 47.09 24.82 8.51
C GLY A 647 46.67 25.28 7.11
N PHE A 648 45.38 25.52 6.89
CA PHE A 648 44.88 26.07 5.62
C PHE A 648 45.51 27.45 5.32
N ARG A 649 46.11 27.59 4.14
CA ARG A 649 46.84 28.83 3.72
C ARG A 649 46.05 29.73 2.78
N GLY A 650 44.85 29.32 2.37
CA GLY A 650 43.98 30.14 1.51
C GLY A 650 43.27 31.26 2.27
N SER A 651 42.48 32.06 1.54
CA SER A 651 41.73 33.17 2.15
C SER A 651 40.44 32.66 2.79
N ILE A 652 40.17 33.08 4.04
CA ILE A 652 38.92 32.82 4.74
C ILE A 652 38.12 34.13 4.83
N ILE A 653 36.91 34.15 4.25
CA ILE A 653 36.00 35.29 4.29
C ILE A 653 34.78 34.90 5.13
N ASN A 654 34.63 35.50 6.32
CA ASN A 654 33.49 35.21 7.19
C ASN A 654 32.34 36.20 6.96
N LEU A 655 31.28 35.73 6.32
CA LEU A 655 30.07 36.51 6.04
C LEU A 655 28.95 36.27 7.06
N ARG A 656 29.14 35.41 8.07
CA ARG A 656 28.14 35.15 9.13
C ARG A 656 26.74 34.93 8.55
N LEU A 657 25.75 35.73 8.96
CA LEU A 657 24.34 35.62 8.59
C LEU A 657 23.94 36.58 7.44
N LYS A 658 24.84 36.85 6.48
CA LYS A 658 24.51 37.71 5.34
C LYS A 658 23.54 37.02 4.37
N PRO A 659 22.70 37.78 3.63
CA PRO A 659 21.80 37.22 2.62
C PRO A 659 22.54 36.49 1.50
N MET A 660 21.90 35.48 0.89
CA MET A 660 22.49 34.65 -0.18
C MET A 660 23.01 35.47 -1.36
N VAL A 661 22.33 36.55 -1.76
CA VAL A 661 22.78 37.46 -2.81
C VAL A 661 24.18 38.03 -2.51
N LYS A 662 24.43 38.46 -1.26
CA LYS A 662 25.73 38.99 -0.85
C LYS A 662 26.80 37.91 -0.77
N ILE A 663 26.43 36.69 -0.41
CA ILE A 663 27.34 35.54 -0.42
C ILE A 663 27.79 35.24 -1.85
N VAL A 664 26.84 35.17 -2.80
CA VAL A 664 27.11 34.89 -4.21
C VAL A 664 27.91 36.02 -4.88
N GLU A 665 27.57 37.29 -4.64
CA GLU A 665 28.35 38.45 -5.13
C GLU A 665 29.80 38.39 -4.62
N ASN A 666 30.00 38.05 -3.35
CA ASN A 666 31.34 37.94 -2.77
C ASN A 666 32.11 36.75 -3.36
N ALA A 667 31.46 35.61 -3.54
CA ALA A 667 32.04 34.43 -4.18
C ALA A 667 32.47 34.72 -5.63
N PHE A 668 31.62 35.38 -6.41
CA PHE A 668 31.92 35.75 -7.79
C PHE A 668 33.15 36.65 -7.89
N ARG A 669 33.19 37.74 -7.13
CA ARG A 669 34.34 38.69 -7.13
C ARG A 669 35.65 38.05 -6.70
N ASN A 670 35.58 36.98 -5.93
CA ASN A 670 36.74 36.33 -5.35
C ASN A 670 37.23 35.11 -6.15
N THR A 671 36.47 34.66 -7.15
CA THR A 671 36.83 33.48 -7.94
C THR A 671 37.54 33.90 -9.22
N PRO A 672 38.72 33.34 -9.53
CA PRO A 672 39.42 33.65 -10.77
C PRO A 672 38.66 33.11 -11.99
N ARG A 673 38.91 33.70 -13.17
CA ARG A 673 38.40 33.18 -14.44
C ARG A 673 38.89 31.74 -14.66
N GLY A 674 38.00 30.86 -15.13
CA GLY A 674 38.22 29.42 -15.21
C GLY A 674 38.02 28.68 -13.87
N GLY A 675 37.72 29.41 -12.79
CA GLY A 675 37.45 28.84 -11.46
C GLY A 675 35.98 28.52 -11.22
N VAL A 676 35.73 27.87 -10.08
CA VAL A 676 34.41 27.40 -9.66
C VAL A 676 34.00 28.00 -8.32
N VAL A 677 32.72 28.40 -8.23
CA VAL A 677 32.06 28.68 -6.96
C VAL A 677 31.25 27.46 -6.57
N LEU A 678 31.59 26.86 -5.42
CA LEU A 678 30.94 25.66 -4.93
C LEU A 678 30.17 25.95 -3.63
N LEU A 679 28.84 25.93 -3.69
CA LEU A 679 28.01 25.89 -2.49
C LEU A 679 27.94 24.45 -1.98
N SER A 680 28.82 24.08 -1.05
CA SER A 680 28.82 22.76 -0.40
C SER A 680 28.98 22.95 1.12
N PRO A 681 27.89 23.23 1.83
CA PRO A 681 27.92 23.92 3.13
C PRO A 681 28.46 23.10 4.31
N ALA A 682 28.64 21.79 4.18
CA ALA A 682 29.02 20.88 5.26
C ALA A 682 28.14 20.89 6.53
N ALA A 683 27.02 21.62 6.53
CA ALA A 683 26.18 21.88 7.69
C ALA A 683 24.69 21.97 7.31
N ALA A 684 23.80 21.82 8.31
CA ALA A 684 22.37 22.07 8.10
C ALA A 684 22.11 23.56 7.80
N SER A 685 20.89 23.87 7.36
CA SER A 685 20.54 25.20 6.84
C SER A 685 19.64 26.02 7.76
N PHE A 686 19.22 25.48 8.90
CA PHE A 686 18.05 25.95 9.65
C PHE A 686 18.23 27.30 10.35
N ASP A 687 19.47 27.76 10.47
CA ASP A 687 19.83 29.05 11.05
C ASP A 687 19.58 30.23 10.10
N MET A 688 19.61 29.99 8.79
CA MET A 688 19.48 31.01 7.76
C MET A 688 18.35 30.74 6.76
N PHE A 689 17.88 29.49 6.64
CA PHE A 689 16.97 29.04 5.59
C PHE A 689 15.93 28.05 6.13
N LYS A 690 14.78 27.92 5.44
CA LYS A 690 13.72 26.98 5.84
C LYS A 690 14.18 25.52 5.82
N ASN A 691 15.00 25.16 4.83
CA ASN A 691 15.62 23.84 4.65
C ASN A 691 16.71 23.93 3.56
N TYR A 692 17.39 22.82 3.27
CA TYR A 692 18.47 22.82 2.28
C TYR A 692 17.99 23.15 0.86
N LYS A 693 16.73 22.86 0.51
CA LYS A 693 16.15 23.20 -0.81
C LYS A 693 15.99 24.71 -0.92
N ASP A 694 15.44 25.36 0.11
CA ASP A 694 15.33 26.82 0.19
C ASP A 694 16.70 27.51 0.04
N ARG A 695 17.72 27.03 0.77
CA ARG A 695 19.11 27.49 0.59
C ARG A 695 19.61 27.33 -0.85
N GLY A 696 19.38 26.16 -1.43
CA GLY A 696 19.81 25.84 -2.80
C GLY A 696 19.08 26.66 -3.86
N SER A 697 17.80 26.96 -3.67
CA SER A 697 17.00 27.80 -4.57
C SER A 697 17.43 29.25 -4.51
N GLN A 698 17.64 29.81 -3.32
CA GLN A 698 18.14 31.18 -3.16
C GLN A 698 19.54 31.35 -3.78
N PHE A 699 20.40 30.34 -3.70
CA PHE A 699 21.70 30.35 -4.36
C PHE A 699 21.55 30.43 -5.88
N LYS A 700 20.65 29.62 -6.47
CA LYS A 700 20.38 29.64 -7.90
C LYS A 700 19.84 30.97 -8.37
N GLU A 701 18.86 31.52 -7.66
CA GLU A 701 18.28 32.83 -7.97
C GLU A 701 19.34 33.93 -7.91
N ALA A 702 20.17 33.94 -6.87
CA ALA A 702 21.27 34.89 -6.75
C ALA A 702 22.29 34.77 -7.91
N VAL A 703 22.63 33.54 -8.33
CA VAL A 703 23.54 33.29 -9.45
C VAL A 703 22.91 33.72 -10.79
N GLN A 704 21.62 33.48 -10.99
CA GLN A 704 20.92 33.86 -12.22
C GLN A 704 20.93 35.39 -12.43
N ASN A 705 20.86 36.15 -11.33
CA ASN A 705 20.87 37.60 -11.30
C ASN A 705 22.27 38.24 -11.40
N LEU A 706 23.35 37.44 -11.42
CA LEU A 706 24.69 37.95 -11.71
C LEU A 706 24.78 38.41 -13.17
N LYS A 707 25.31 39.61 -13.36
CA LYS A 707 25.59 40.23 -14.66
C LYS A 707 27.04 40.05 -15.06
#